data_AF-A0A7C1M9I9-F1
#
_entry.id   AF-A0A7C1M9I9-F1
#
_cell.length_a   1.000
_cell.length_b   1.000
_cell.length_c   1.000
_cell.angle_alpha   90.00
_cell.angle_beta   90.00
_cell.angle_gamma   90.00
#
_symmetry.space_group_name_H-M   'P 1'
#
loop_
_entity.id
_entity.type
_entity.pdbx_description
1 polymer ?
#
loop_
_entity_poly.entity_id
_entity_poly.type
_entity_poly.pdbx_seq_one_letter_code
_entity_poly.pdbx_strand_id
1 'polypeptide(L)'
;MKFNFRKISAVLTSGLLAISSVGFAAAANYPSPFVVGGTADVAIVYGTGEGVSSLDIIQAGNIQSNLQSKMGSSAGTSGGTVTGEAAELFSSGTKLYINDSLNSVKTVLTKTELPTVLADESFSGNVDAKVTQTIKIGSNPSVKFKKQPTSSDDPDYGLTTSITQTNYIYNATATFNKAVNFSHADSEGNTLDLFGQTFTVGSATTTDDLVLLKSAEKISLTSDNPTVDVTIAGEAYTVELVSSSDTSATIQVTDSAGTSESKEINEAASKKVNGITIAVTNADETNLKLSASIVAGADKVTLTDGSSVTYGSDDTIVDGTLVDFGSTTGITDDMTSLTISVYASDSDKDAIKPGESLKDPVFGSFKLDFAGLNIADDSTARGTILVAPNSDDKMDVTFTDHRGNEKTITWAKNTTTAGMQLMRDDEGRNISVFEKEALVYKDYVVVGNEDEGYLLKLSAVKNQSGTDYSKDYVKFTDVFTGDTLTTAIDVEGSGTLYVGGNPYTVTYSGDSSGAAEDYTVRINSPDSSGNGVAIIYPTIQTEKGAKVGFYEPETINLTSWDGSGANLTTLKIPDGDGYTDVAITVGANNLSEIWTIGGNALNTSLIQEATEPIGQLNYAFNTTGVRDQVTLYLRTVANTSNIIRPAIVIFEEKDDNNEYQALIVELEDGATGDDGIGIDSVEDTWSGALSTWSASMASDSKKTKRGDLWGTITTIDSSDSDQKSATISYPDEQVYAQLYIAEEAASITAGATTSGTSTPLGEVLVKDSEVSSVATKNLIIIGGSCINSAAASVLGEGCGSAFTDATGVGSGEFLIKGVSDSTVTSKLALVVAGYESADTVNAAKYLQTQVVDTDKAYKGTTSTTATEIVEATA
;
A
#
# COMPACT_ATOMS: atom_id res chain seq x y z
N MET A 1 -67.01 28.63 -12.39
CA MET A 1 -65.64 29.19 -12.46
C MET A 1 -64.72 28.00 -12.75
N LYS A 2 -64.54 27.60 -14.02
CA LYS A 2 -63.47 28.02 -14.96
C LYS A 2 -62.07 27.86 -14.33
N PHE A 3 -61.45 26.67 -14.44
CA PHE A 3 -60.60 26.16 -15.56
C PHE A 3 -59.23 26.88 -15.56
N ASN A 4 -58.04 26.26 -15.65
CA ASN A 4 -57.63 25.17 -16.54
C ASN A 4 -56.21 24.61 -16.20
N PHE A 5 -55.99 23.38 -16.62
CA PHE A 5 -54.72 22.65 -16.81
C PHE A 5 -53.68 23.39 -17.70
N ARG A 6 -52.38 23.01 -17.60
CA ARG A 6 -51.64 22.28 -18.67
C ARG A 6 -50.16 22.02 -18.36
N LYS A 7 -49.72 20.79 -18.63
CA LYS A 7 -48.33 20.38 -18.87
C LYS A 7 -47.82 21.02 -20.16
N ILE A 8 -46.57 21.51 -20.19
CA ILE A 8 -45.72 21.59 -21.40
C ILE A 8 -44.27 21.29 -20.98
N SER A 9 -43.65 20.39 -21.74
CA SER A 9 -42.26 19.95 -21.64
C SER A 9 -41.26 20.96 -22.24
N ALA A 10 -40.01 20.82 -21.78
CA ALA A 10 -38.75 20.84 -22.54
C ALA A 10 -37.95 22.14 -22.74
N VAL A 11 -36.62 21.91 -22.60
CA VAL A 11 -35.45 22.50 -23.28
C VAL A 11 -34.53 23.38 -22.42
N LEU A 12 -33.41 22.75 -22.05
CA LEU A 12 -32.03 23.26 -21.95
C LEU A 12 -31.82 24.76 -22.11
N THR A 13 -31.25 25.41 -21.08
CA THR A 13 -30.14 26.38 -21.25
C THR A 13 -29.50 26.66 -19.88
N SER A 14 -28.21 26.38 -19.80
CA SER A 14 -27.31 26.66 -18.68
C SER A 14 -27.33 28.15 -18.28
N GLY A 15 -27.29 28.45 -16.98
CA GLY A 15 -27.19 29.82 -16.48
C GLY A 15 -27.28 29.92 -14.97
N LEU A 16 -26.13 29.74 -14.31
CA LEU A 16 -25.69 30.34 -13.04
C LEU A 16 -26.70 31.27 -12.30
N LEU A 17 -27.08 30.93 -11.05
CA LEU A 17 -26.84 31.73 -9.83
C LEU A 17 -27.87 31.47 -8.70
N ALA A 18 -27.31 31.31 -7.50
CA ALA A 18 -27.87 31.60 -6.17
C ALA A 18 -29.04 30.74 -5.67
N ILE A 19 -28.70 29.57 -5.11
CA ILE A 19 -29.46 29.01 -3.99
C ILE A 19 -28.63 29.29 -2.73
N SER A 20 -29.22 30.09 -1.85
CA SER A 20 -28.81 30.29 -0.47
C SER A 20 -28.64 28.95 0.24
N SER A 21 -27.40 28.49 0.43
CA SER A 21 -27.10 27.50 1.45
C SER A 21 -27.11 28.19 2.80
N VAL A 22 -28.23 28.09 3.52
CA VAL A 22 -28.17 28.09 4.98
C VAL A 22 -27.38 26.82 5.31
N GLY A 23 -26.07 26.97 5.47
CA GLY A 23 -25.19 25.88 5.85
C GLY A 23 -25.56 25.48 7.28
N PHE A 24 -26.28 24.38 7.43
CA PHE A 24 -26.08 23.56 8.61
C PHE A 24 -24.62 23.11 8.54
N ALA A 25 -23.75 23.72 9.33
CA ALA A 25 -22.44 23.17 9.60
C ALA A 25 -22.69 21.76 10.18
N ALA A 26 -22.20 20.73 9.49
CA ALA A 26 -22.08 19.44 10.11
C ALA A 26 -21.09 19.59 11.27
N ALA A 27 -21.42 19.05 12.44
CA ALA A 27 -20.54 19.01 13.61
C ALA A 27 -19.12 18.60 13.18
N ALA A 28 -18.13 19.47 13.43
CA ALA A 28 -16.75 19.22 13.09
C ALA A 28 -16.03 18.56 14.27
N ASN A 29 -15.69 17.28 14.15
CA ASN A 29 -14.87 16.61 15.14
C ASN A 29 -13.39 16.95 14.93
N TYR A 30 -12.65 17.16 16.02
CA TYR A 30 -11.20 17.29 16.01
C TYR A 30 -10.59 16.09 15.24
N PRO A 31 -9.66 16.30 14.29
CA PRO A 31 -8.86 17.52 14.04
C PRO A 31 -9.50 18.59 13.13
N SER A 32 -10.72 18.39 12.61
CA SER A 32 -11.42 19.44 11.87
C SER A 32 -11.94 20.51 12.85
N PRO A 33 -11.89 21.83 12.54
CA PRO A 33 -11.47 22.45 11.27
C PRO A 33 -9.97 22.80 11.17
N PHE A 34 -9.15 22.38 12.14
CA PHE A 34 -7.73 22.74 12.23
C PHE A 34 -6.87 22.11 11.13
N VAL A 35 -7.19 20.86 10.78
CA VAL A 35 -6.62 20.15 9.63
C VAL A 35 -7.76 19.51 8.85
N VAL A 36 -7.88 19.84 7.57
CA VAL A 36 -8.91 19.31 6.66
C VAL A 36 -8.26 18.89 5.36
N GLY A 37 -8.44 17.62 4.97
CA GLY A 37 -7.88 17.08 3.72
C GLY A 37 -6.36 17.25 3.61
N GLY A 38 -5.65 17.14 4.73
CA GLY A 38 -4.20 17.32 4.82
C GLY A 38 -3.70 18.77 4.70
N THR A 39 -4.59 19.75 4.66
CA THR A 39 -4.23 21.17 4.72
C THR A 39 -4.45 21.71 6.13
N ALA A 40 -3.44 22.38 6.67
CA ALA A 40 -3.52 23.01 7.99
C ALA A 40 -4.02 24.45 7.92
N ASP A 41 -4.95 24.77 8.81
CA ASP A 41 -5.45 26.12 9.03
C ASP A 41 -5.57 26.42 10.52
N VAL A 42 -4.44 26.26 11.22
CA VAL A 42 -4.36 26.31 12.68
C VAL A 42 -3.18 27.14 13.17
N ALA A 43 -3.35 27.76 14.34
CA ALA A 43 -2.27 28.18 15.22
C ALA A 43 -2.58 27.75 16.65
N ILE A 44 -1.56 27.32 17.39
CA ILE A 44 -1.67 26.87 18.77
C ILE A 44 -1.10 27.97 19.66
N VAL A 45 -1.95 28.54 20.51
CA VAL A 45 -1.63 29.71 21.32
C VAL A 45 -1.41 29.28 22.77
N TYR A 46 -0.22 29.50 23.30
CA TYR A 46 0.12 29.16 24.69
C TYR A 46 0.47 30.41 25.51
N GLY A 47 0.18 30.37 26.81
CA GLY A 47 0.43 31.47 27.73
C GLY A 47 1.92 31.76 27.94
N THR A 48 2.28 33.02 28.18
CA THR A 48 3.65 33.41 28.55
C THR A 48 3.67 34.45 29.68
N GLY A 49 4.51 34.25 30.71
CA GLY A 49 4.59 35.19 31.85
C GLY A 49 4.84 34.53 33.20
N GLU A 50 4.79 35.33 34.28
CA GLU A 50 4.89 34.82 35.66
C GLU A 50 3.64 34.00 36.01
N GLY A 51 3.84 32.78 36.52
CA GLY A 51 2.76 31.89 36.95
C GLY A 51 2.25 30.92 35.87
N VAL A 52 2.74 31.01 34.63
CA VAL A 52 2.45 30.02 33.57
C VAL A 52 3.18 28.71 33.86
N SER A 53 2.50 27.57 33.71
CA SER A 53 3.13 26.26 33.87
C SER A 53 3.95 25.89 32.64
N SER A 54 5.12 25.28 32.82
CA SER A 54 5.88 24.67 31.72
C SER A 54 5.12 23.52 31.04
N LEU A 55 4.07 22.99 31.68
CA LEU A 55 3.22 21.97 31.10
C LEU A 55 2.35 22.50 29.95
N ASP A 56 2.00 23.79 29.95
CA ASP A 56 1.10 24.35 28.93
C ASP A 56 1.78 24.40 27.55
N ILE A 57 3.06 24.81 27.50
CA ILE A 57 3.85 24.77 26.26
C ILE A 57 4.15 23.33 25.80
N ILE A 58 4.30 22.40 26.74
CA ILE A 58 4.45 20.97 26.40
C ILE A 58 3.16 20.43 25.78
N GLN A 59 2.00 20.74 26.36
CA GLN A 59 0.72 20.32 25.79
C GLN A 59 0.45 20.95 24.42
N ALA A 60 0.88 22.20 24.23
CA ALA A 60 0.86 22.84 22.92
C ALA A 60 1.72 22.08 21.89
N GLY A 61 2.93 21.63 22.29
CA GLY A 61 3.78 20.77 21.48
C GLY A 61 3.16 19.40 21.17
N ASN A 62 2.54 18.75 22.15
CA ASN A 62 1.87 17.46 21.92
C ASN A 62 0.71 17.59 20.93
N ILE A 63 -0.09 18.67 21.02
CA ILE A 63 -1.17 18.94 20.06
C ILE A 63 -0.59 19.28 18.69
N GLN A 64 0.54 19.99 18.61
CA GLN A 64 1.25 20.21 17.34
C GLN A 64 1.66 18.88 16.70
N SER A 65 2.30 17.97 17.44
CA SER A 65 2.70 16.65 16.94
C SER A 65 1.49 15.83 16.50
N ASN A 66 0.40 15.86 17.28
CA ASN A 66 -0.84 15.18 16.92
C ASN A 66 -1.47 15.76 15.64
N LEU A 67 -1.50 17.08 15.46
CA LEU A 67 -1.98 17.68 14.21
C LEU A 67 -1.05 17.40 13.04
N GLN A 68 0.26 17.31 13.28
CA GLN A 68 1.25 16.91 12.28
C GLN A 68 1.01 15.47 11.80
N SER A 69 0.62 14.55 12.69
CA SER A 69 0.23 13.18 12.28
C SER A 69 -1.13 13.11 11.56
N LYS A 70 -1.92 14.19 11.62
CA LYS A 70 -3.16 14.34 10.83
C LYS A 70 -2.96 15.16 9.55
N MET A 71 -1.76 15.70 9.30
CA MET A 71 -1.41 16.25 8.00
C MET A 71 -1.41 15.09 7.00
N GLY A 72 -2.09 15.29 5.88
CA GLY A 72 -2.08 14.29 4.82
C GLY A 72 -0.70 14.27 4.19
N SER A 73 -0.20 13.08 3.89
CA SER A 73 0.64 12.91 2.72
C SER A 73 -0.10 13.58 1.57
N SER A 74 0.54 14.53 0.88
CA SER A 74 0.00 14.98 -0.39
C SER A 74 0.00 13.76 -1.31
N ALA A 75 -1.07 12.98 -1.30
CA ALA A 75 -1.38 12.00 -2.32
C ALA A 75 -1.68 12.81 -3.58
N GLY A 76 -0.59 13.21 -4.26
CA GLY A 76 -0.66 13.63 -5.64
C GLY A 76 -1.41 12.55 -6.40
N THR A 77 -2.37 12.98 -7.19
CA THR A 77 -3.25 12.16 -8.03
C THR A 77 -2.51 10.92 -8.55
N SER A 78 -2.91 9.74 -8.06
CA SER A 78 -2.20 8.47 -8.27
C SER A 78 -2.42 7.82 -9.66
N GLY A 79 -2.78 8.65 -10.66
CA GLY A 79 -2.86 8.24 -12.06
C GLY A 79 -1.57 8.66 -12.76
N GLY A 80 -1.01 7.76 -13.57
CA GLY A 80 0.14 8.07 -14.41
C GLY A 80 -0.14 9.23 -15.37
N THR A 81 0.91 9.78 -15.98
CA THR A 81 0.69 10.73 -17.08
C THR A 81 0.27 9.95 -18.32
N VAL A 82 -0.93 10.22 -18.81
CA VAL A 82 -1.49 9.61 -20.02
C VAL A 82 -1.59 10.66 -21.11
N THR A 83 -1.10 10.32 -22.30
CA THR A 83 -1.40 11.05 -23.54
C THR A 83 -2.01 10.07 -24.54
N GLY A 84 -3.10 10.48 -25.19
CA GLY A 84 -3.93 9.60 -26.00
C GLY A 84 -5.12 9.02 -25.23
N GLU A 85 -5.81 8.09 -25.86
CA GLU A 85 -6.95 7.37 -25.30
C GLU A 85 -6.50 6.19 -24.43
N ALA A 86 -6.84 6.20 -23.14
CA ALA A 86 -6.57 5.10 -22.23
C ALA A 86 -7.61 4.96 -21.12
N ALA A 87 -7.80 3.73 -20.68
CA ALA A 87 -8.67 3.33 -19.59
C ALA A 87 -7.84 2.70 -18.47
N GLU A 88 -7.75 3.38 -17.33
CA GLU A 88 -7.21 2.83 -16.09
C GLU A 88 -7.98 1.57 -15.69
N LEU A 89 -7.29 0.51 -15.27
CA LEU A 89 -7.91 -0.70 -14.70
C LEU A 89 -8.01 -0.65 -13.16
N PHE A 90 -7.67 0.49 -12.57
CA PHE A 90 -7.81 0.82 -11.15
C PHE A 90 -8.65 2.09 -10.99
N SER A 91 -8.80 2.59 -9.75
CA SER A 91 -9.48 3.86 -9.47
C SER A 91 -8.79 4.64 -8.34
N SER A 92 -9.31 5.84 -8.04
CA SER A 92 -8.82 6.62 -6.90
C SER A 92 -9.10 5.94 -5.56
N GLY A 93 -10.23 5.24 -5.42
CA GLY A 93 -10.67 4.59 -4.17
C GLY A 93 -10.41 3.09 -4.07
N THR A 94 -9.99 2.44 -5.16
CA THR A 94 -9.64 1.01 -5.17
C THR A 94 -8.49 0.78 -6.13
N LYS A 95 -7.38 0.26 -5.60
CA LYS A 95 -6.14 -0.03 -6.35
C LYS A 95 -6.11 -1.49 -6.81
N LEU A 96 -5.12 -1.82 -7.63
CA LEU A 96 -4.79 -3.20 -7.99
C LEU A 96 -3.54 -3.59 -7.18
N TYR A 97 -3.74 -4.17 -6.01
CA TYR A 97 -2.64 -4.57 -5.13
C TYR A 97 -1.92 -5.82 -5.65
N ILE A 98 -0.79 -6.15 -5.05
CA ILE A 98 -0.11 -7.40 -5.35
C ILE A 98 -1.08 -8.58 -5.11
N ASN A 99 -0.99 -9.62 -5.93
CA ASN A 99 -1.86 -10.79 -5.95
C ASN A 99 -3.33 -10.56 -6.35
N ASP A 100 -3.75 -9.31 -6.63
CA ASP A 100 -5.06 -9.06 -7.20
C ASP A 100 -5.15 -9.59 -8.64
N SER A 101 -6.32 -10.15 -8.97
CA SER A 101 -6.73 -10.39 -10.35
C SER A 101 -7.00 -9.05 -11.05
N LEU A 102 -6.61 -8.93 -12.32
CA LEU A 102 -6.76 -7.70 -13.11
C LEU A 102 -8.20 -7.20 -13.21
N ASN A 103 -9.17 -8.10 -13.09
CA ASN A 103 -10.59 -7.77 -13.14
C ASN A 103 -11.21 -7.40 -11.78
N SER A 104 -10.42 -7.27 -10.70
CA SER A 104 -10.93 -6.99 -9.36
C SER A 104 -11.63 -5.62 -9.27
N VAL A 105 -11.10 -4.61 -9.98
CA VAL A 105 -11.66 -3.25 -9.99
C VAL A 105 -12.51 -2.98 -11.23
N LYS A 106 -12.03 -3.37 -12.43
CA LYS A 106 -12.78 -3.20 -13.69
C LYS A 106 -12.88 -4.49 -14.46
N THR A 107 -14.11 -4.91 -14.75
CA THR A 107 -14.38 -6.17 -15.45
C THR A 107 -14.68 -5.99 -16.94
N VAL A 108 -15.19 -4.82 -17.36
CA VAL A 108 -15.61 -4.54 -18.74
C VAL A 108 -15.30 -3.09 -19.07
N LEU A 109 -14.74 -2.86 -20.25
CA LEU A 109 -14.53 -1.56 -20.86
C LEU A 109 -15.46 -1.38 -22.06
N THR A 110 -15.92 -0.14 -22.23
CA THR A 110 -16.86 0.28 -23.27
C THR A 110 -16.36 1.55 -23.96
N LYS A 111 -17.11 2.05 -24.93
CA LYS A 111 -16.89 3.38 -25.53
C LYS A 111 -16.86 4.55 -24.54
N THR A 112 -17.35 4.36 -23.31
CA THR A 112 -17.28 5.41 -22.28
C THR A 112 -15.82 5.61 -21.84
N GLU A 113 -15.05 4.54 -21.79
CA GLU A 113 -13.64 4.54 -21.41
C GLU A 113 -12.72 4.69 -22.64
N LEU A 114 -13.06 4.05 -23.76
CA LEU A 114 -12.27 4.07 -25.01
C LEU A 114 -13.16 4.47 -26.20
N PRO A 115 -13.54 5.76 -26.33
CA PRO A 115 -14.51 6.21 -27.34
C PRO A 115 -14.12 5.98 -28.80
N THR A 116 -12.83 5.81 -29.10
CA THR A 116 -12.29 5.60 -30.45
C THR A 116 -12.13 4.11 -30.72
N VAL A 117 -11.39 3.39 -29.88
CA VAL A 117 -11.18 1.94 -30.03
C VAL A 117 -12.49 1.17 -29.91
N LEU A 118 -13.40 1.54 -28.99
CA LEU A 118 -14.64 0.82 -28.72
C LEU A 118 -15.88 1.53 -29.24
N ALA A 119 -15.74 2.38 -30.26
CA ALA A 119 -16.86 3.10 -30.87
C ALA A 119 -18.02 2.15 -31.26
N ASP A 120 -19.25 2.66 -31.14
CA ASP A 120 -20.42 1.98 -31.71
C ASP A 120 -20.42 2.18 -33.22
N GLU A 121 -20.52 1.09 -33.96
CA GLU A 121 -20.43 1.08 -35.42
C GLU A 121 -21.72 0.54 -36.08
N SER A 122 -21.74 0.55 -37.40
CA SER A 122 -22.81 -0.08 -38.18
C SER A 122 -22.25 -0.92 -39.31
N PHE A 123 -22.87 -2.06 -39.55
CA PHE A 123 -22.59 -2.93 -40.69
C PHE A 123 -23.81 -2.96 -41.61
N SER A 124 -23.59 -2.73 -42.90
CA SER A 124 -24.62 -2.75 -43.94
C SER A 124 -24.29 -3.86 -44.94
N GLY A 125 -24.78 -5.08 -44.66
CA GLY A 125 -24.60 -6.24 -45.52
C GLY A 125 -25.94 -6.85 -45.93
N ASN A 126 -26.12 -8.15 -45.68
CA ASN A 126 -27.43 -8.81 -45.79
C ASN A 126 -28.52 -8.15 -44.92
N VAL A 127 -28.10 -7.51 -43.82
CA VAL A 127 -28.94 -6.69 -42.95
C VAL A 127 -28.17 -5.44 -42.51
N ASP A 128 -28.91 -4.37 -42.19
CA ASP A 128 -28.37 -3.22 -41.46
C ASP A 128 -28.34 -3.54 -39.96
N ALA A 129 -27.14 -3.79 -39.41
CA ALA A 129 -26.90 -4.08 -38.01
C ALA A 129 -26.08 -2.96 -37.35
N LYS A 130 -26.37 -2.70 -36.06
CA LYS A 130 -25.50 -1.92 -35.19
C LYS A 130 -24.53 -2.85 -34.50
N VAL A 131 -23.28 -2.41 -34.37
CA VAL A 131 -22.20 -3.13 -33.73
C VAL A 131 -21.81 -2.37 -32.46
N THR A 132 -21.89 -3.03 -31.31
CA THR A 132 -21.41 -2.49 -30.03
C THR A 132 -20.21 -3.29 -29.57
N GLN A 133 -19.16 -2.59 -29.16
CA GLN A 133 -17.85 -3.18 -28.89
C GLN A 133 -17.48 -3.04 -27.42
N THR A 134 -16.93 -4.11 -26.86
CA THR A 134 -16.51 -4.14 -25.44
C THR A 134 -15.24 -4.96 -25.29
N ILE A 135 -14.44 -4.62 -24.28
CA ILE A 135 -13.32 -5.44 -23.84
C ILE A 135 -13.64 -5.95 -22.44
N LYS A 136 -13.81 -7.25 -22.27
CA LYS A 136 -14.01 -7.89 -20.96
C LYS A 136 -12.68 -8.37 -20.42
N ILE A 137 -12.31 -7.92 -19.22
CA ILE A 137 -11.06 -8.27 -18.54
C ILE A 137 -11.20 -9.66 -17.90
N GLY A 138 -10.20 -10.51 -18.12
CA GLY A 138 -10.13 -11.85 -17.55
C GLY A 138 -9.75 -11.84 -16.07
N SER A 139 -10.11 -12.91 -15.36
CA SER A 139 -9.75 -13.09 -13.94
C SER A 139 -8.35 -13.66 -13.72
N ASN A 140 -7.68 -14.07 -14.80
CA ASN A 140 -6.36 -14.71 -14.79
C ASN A 140 -5.43 -13.97 -15.75
N PRO A 141 -5.30 -12.67 -15.50
CA PRO A 141 -3.97 -12.27 -15.07
C PRO A 141 -3.98 -11.62 -13.69
N SER A 142 -2.88 -11.77 -12.95
CA SER A 142 -2.72 -11.26 -11.58
C SER A 142 -1.30 -10.76 -11.35
N VAL A 143 -1.13 -9.71 -10.55
CA VAL A 143 0.20 -9.18 -10.22
C VAL A 143 0.90 -10.13 -9.24
N LYS A 144 2.06 -10.67 -9.57
CA LYS A 144 2.79 -11.62 -8.71
C LYS A 144 4.27 -11.32 -8.68
N PHE A 145 4.92 -11.67 -7.56
CA PHE A 145 6.37 -11.70 -7.44
C PHE A 145 6.89 -13.12 -7.70
N LYS A 146 7.54 -13.33 -8.85
CA LYS A 146 8.15 -14.63 -9.20
C LYS A 146 9.17 -14.46 -10.32
N LYS A 147 9.93 -15.51 -10.62
CA LYS A 147 10.66 -15.59 -11.90
C LYS A 147 9.65 -15.58 -13.04
N GLN A 148 9.72 -14.56 -13.88
CA GLN A 148 8.83 -14.43 -15.02
C GLN A 148 9.41 -13.51 -16.10
N PRO A 149 9.07 -13.75 -17.38
CA PRO A 149 8.29 -14.89 -17.85
C PRO A 149 9.06 -16.23 -17.78
N THR A 150 10.39 -16.20 -17.82
CA THR A 150 11.20 -17.43 -17.86
C THR A 150 11.94 -17.71 -16.55
N SER A 151 12.48 -18.92 -16.41
CA SER A 151 13.34 -19.28 -15.27
C SER A 151 14.74 -18.64 -15.31
N SER A 152 15.11 -18.07 -16.46
CA SER A 152 16.33 -17.27 -16.65
C SER A 152 16.16 -15.80 -16.28
N ASP A 153 14.95 -15.36 -15.97
CA ASP A 153 14.70 -14.05 -15.39
C ASP A 153 14.94 -14.07 -13.88
N ASP A 154 15.39 -12.93 -13.35
CA ASP A 154 15.36 -12.70 -11.91
C ASP A 154 13.91 -12.55 -11.43
N PRO A 155 13.62 -12.93 -10.17
CA PRO A 155 12.29 -12.72 -9.60
C PRO A 155 12.01 -11.22 -9.46
N ASP A 156 10.83 -10.83 -9.93
CA ASP A 156 10.34 -9.45 -9.97
C ASP A 156 8.80 -9.46 -9.94
N TYR A 157 8.19 -8.31 -9.61
CA TYR A 157 6.76 -8.10 -9.79
C TYR A 157 6.42 -8.05 -11.28
N GLY A 158 5.30 -8.68 -11.64
CA GLY A 158 4.86 -8.76 -13.03
C GLY A 158 3.40 -9.18 -13.09
N LEU A 159 2.72 -8.77 -14.14
CA LEU A 159 1.38 -9.27 -14.43
C LEU A 159 1.51 -10.68 -15.00
N THR A 160 1.38 -11.70 -14.16
CA THR A 160 1.36 -13.10 -14.60
C THR A 160 0.07 -13.38 -15.36
N THR A 161 0.20 -13.99 -16.53
CA THR A 161 -0.89 -14.41 -17.42
C THR A 161 -0.91 -15.94 -17.55
N SER A 162 -1.65 -16.50 -18.51
CA SER A 162 -1.76 -17.95 -18.70
C SER A 162 -1.75 -18.32 -20.19
N ILE A 163 -1.17 -19.48 -20.50
CA ILE A 163 -1.30 -20.14 -21.82
C ILE A 163 -2.61 -20.94 -21.96
N THR A 164 -3.44 -21.01 -20.91
CA THR A 164 -4.69 -21.76 -20.92
C THR A 164 -5.82 -20.89 -21.47
N GLN A 165 -6.53 -21.37 -22.50
CA GLN A 165 -7.59 -20.62 -23.19
C GLN A 165 -8.70 -20.09 -22.25
N THR A 166 -9.10 -20.87 -21.24
CA THR A 166 -10.13 -20.44 -20.27
C THR A 166 -9.64 -19.32 -19.35
N ASN A 167 -8.33 -19.10 -19.29
CA ASN A 167 -7.64 -18.09 -18.48
C ASN A 167 -7.13 -16.97 -19.38
N TYR A 168 -8.03 -16.43 -20.21
CA TYR A 168 -7.72 -15.28 -21.07
C TYR A 168 -7.34 -14.05 -20.25
N ILE A 169 -6.53 -13.20 -20.87
CA ILE A 169 -6.16 -11.86 -20.40
C ILE A 169 -7.37 -10.93 -20.58
N TYR A 170 -7.94 -10.92 -21.79
CA TYR A 170 -9.19 -10.21 -22.10
C TYR A 170 -9.93 -10.87 -23.27
N ASN A 171 -11.21 -10.54 -23.38
CA ASN A 171 -12.08 -10.85 -24.52
C ASN A 171 -12.48 -9.55 -25.21
N ALA A 172 -12.10 -9.38 -26.47
CA ALA A 172 -12.59 -8.33 -27.34
C ALA A 172 -13.88 -8.82 -28.03
N THR A 173 -15.03 -8.26 -27.66
CA THR A 173 -16.34 -8.71 -28.15
C THR A 173 -17.05 -7.60 -28.93
N ALA A 174 -17.40 -7.89 -30.18
CA ALA A 174 -18.32 -7.12 -31.00
C ALA A 174 -19.70 -7.79 -30.98
N THR A 175 -20.75 -7.04 -30.63
CA THR A 175 -22.13 -7.53 -30.54
C THR A 175 -22.99 -6.87 -31.60
N PHE A 176 -23.70 -7.67 -32.38
CA PHE A 176 -24.60 -7.22 -33.43
C PHE A 176 -26.04 -7.20 -32.91
N ASN A 177 -26.75 -6.09 -33.10
CA ASN A 177 -28.14 -5.97 -32.64
C ASN A 177 -29.15 -6.80 -33.48
N LYS A 178 -28.69 -7.38 -34.59
CA LYS A 178 -29.40 -8.31 -35.46
C LYS A 178 -28.40 -9.38 -35.90
N ALA A 179 -28.88 -10.60 -36.15
CA ALA A 179 -28.03 -11.65 -36.71
C ALA A 179 -27.56 -11.26 -38.11
N VAL A 180 -26.25 -11.36 -38.35
CA VAL A 180 -25.61 -11.02 -39.62
C VAL A 180 -25.13 -12.30 -40.30
N ASN A 181 -25.44 -12.45 -41.58
CA ASN A 181 -24.90 -13.51 -42.42
C ASN A 181 -23.73 -12.92 -43.21
N PHE A 182 -22.51 -13.23 -42.79
CA PHE A 182 -21.30 -12.69 -43.43
C PHE A 182 -20.94 -13.40 -44.74
N SER A 183 -21.44 -14.62 -44.97
CA SER A 183 -21.26 -15.35 -46.24
C SER A 183 -22.32 -15.01 -47.29
N HIS A 184 -23.17 -14.01 -47.04
CA HIS A 184 -24.15 -13.54 -48.01
C HIS A 184 -23.49 -12.61 -49.03
N ALA A 185 -23.90 -12.69 -50.29
CA ALA A 185 -23.35 -11.86 -51.38
C ALA A 185 -23.48 -10.34 -51.11
N ASP A 186 -24.54 -9.92 -50.41
CA ASP A 186 -24.71 -8.52 -50.00
C ASP A 186 -23.80 -8.11 -48.83
N SER A 187 -23.15 -9.05 -48.14
CA SER A 187 -22.19 -8.78 -47.06
C SER A 187 -20.75 -8.72 -47.60
N GLU A 188 -20.42 -9.55 -48.59
CA GLU A 188 -19.10 -9.57 -49.22
C GLU A 188 -18.71 -8.23 -49.89
N GLY A 189 -17.49 -7.78 -49.60
CA GLY A 189 -16.94 -6.52 -50.10
C GLY A 189 -17.43 -5.27 -49.35
N ASN A 190 -18.25 -5.40 -48.30
CA ASN A 190 -18.59 -4.28 -47.42
C ASN A 190 -17.59 -4.14 -46.28
N THR A 191 -17.50 -2.90 -45.77
CA THR A 191 -16.64 -2.56 -44.64
C THR A 191 -17.25 -2.97 -43.32
N LEU A 192 -16.40 -3.41 -42.39
CA LEU A 192 -16.73 -3.74 -41.01
C LEU A 192 -15.65 -3.14 -40.12
N ASP A 193 -16.05 -2.19 -39.27
CA ASP A 193 -15.15 -1.56 -38.30
C ASP A 193 -15.15 -2.34 -36.99
N LEU A 194 -13.97 -2.79 -36.57
CA LEU A 194 -13.75 -3.58 -35.35
C LEU A 194 -12.55 -3.04 -34.58
N PHE A 195 -12.78 -2.70 -33.32
CA PHE A 195 -11.81 -2.26 -32.33
C PHE A 195 -10.88 -1.14 -32.82
N GLY A 196 -11.44 -0.13 -33.51
CA GLY A 196 -10.66 0.98 -34.08
C GLY A 196 -9.93 0.66 -35.38
N GLN A 197 -10.22 -0.49 -36.02
CA GLN A 197 -9.68 -0.90 -37.32
C GLN A 197 -10.77 -1.18 -38.33
N THR A 198 -10.57 -0.71 -39.56
CA THR A 198 -11.47 -0.98 -40.69
C THR A 198 -11.05 -2.24 -41.45
N PHE A 199 -12.00 -3.17 -41.59
CA PHE A 199 -11.86 -4.37 -42.41
C PHE A 199 -12.85 -4.35 -43.57
N THR A 200 -12.57 -5.13 -44.61
CA THR A 200 -13.55 -5.47 -45.65
C THR A 200 -13.82 -6.97 -45.63
N VAL A 201 -15.10 -7.36 -45.68
CA VAL A 201 -15.49 -8.78 -45.75
C VAL A 201 -15.03 -9.35 -47.09
N GLY A 202 -14.13 -10.33 -47.07
CA GLY A 202 -13.59 -10.97 -48.26
C GLY A 202 -14.57 -11.98 -48.86
N SER A 203 -14.52 -12.14 -50.18
CA SER A 203 -15.33 -13.15 -50.89
C SER A 203 -14.95 -14.61 -50.58
N ALA A 204 -13.81 -14.82 -49.92
CA ALA A 204 -13.41 -16.13 -49.42
C ALA A 204 -14.11 -16.52 -48.10
N THR A 205 -15.04 -15.69 -47.61
CA THR A 205 -15.87 -15.98 -46.43
C THR A 205 -16.80 -17.17 -46.72
N THR A 206 -16.81 -18.16 -45.82
CA THR A 206 -17.60 -19.39 -45.96
C THR A 206 -18.65 -19.48 -44.84
N THR A 207 -19.28 -20.64 -44.65
CA THR A 207 -20.22 -20.84 -43.53
C THR A 207 -19.52 -20.95 -42.17
N ASP A 208 -18.23 -21.27 -42.20
CA ASP A 208 -17.40 -21.59 -41.03
C ASP A 208 -16.27 -20.57 -40.82
N ASP A 209 -15.85 -19.87 -41.90
CA ASP A 209 -14.73 -18.94 -41.90
C ASP A 209 -15.17 -17.52 -42.27
N LEU A 210 -14.95 -16.56 -41.36
CA LEU A 210 -15.05 -15.13 -41.67
C LEU A 210 -13.69 -14.61 -42.15
N VAL A 211 -13.60 -14.23 -43.42
CA VAL A 211 -12.38 -13.68 -44.00
C VAL A 211 -12.48 -12.16 -44.07
N LEU A 212 -11.53 -11.47 -43.44
CA LEU A 212 -11.45 -10.01 -43.39
C LEU A 212 -10.17 -9.53 -44.06
N LEU A 213 -10.26 -8.44 -44.81
CA LEU A 213 -9.11 -7.80 -45.45
C LEU A 213 -8.85 -6.43 -44.82
N LYS A 214 -7.62 -6.20 -44.33
CA LYS A 214 -7.19 -4.91 -43.77
C LYS A 214 -6.92 -3.89 -44.89
N SER A 215 -7.30 -2.63 -44.68
CA SER A 215 -6.99 -1.50 -45.58
C SER A 215 -7.30 -1.81 -47.05
N ALA A 216 -8.52 -2.26 -47.33
CA ALA A 216 -8.88 -2.82 -48.63
C ALA A 216 -9.75 -1.89 -49.49
N GLU A 217 -9.58 -1.97 -50.81
CA GLU A 217 -10.37 -1.27 -51.80
C GLU A 217 -11.11 -2.25 -52.72
N LYS A 218 -12.38 -1.96 -53.01
CA LYS A 218 -13.20 -2.71 -53.98
C LYS A 218 -12.98 -2.13 -55.38
N ILE A 219 -12.65 -2.99 -56.33
CA ILE A 219 -12.25 -2.61 -57.69
C ILE A 219 -13.10 -3.39 -58.69
N SER A 220 -13.61 -2.68 -59.70
CA SER A 220 -14.24 -3.31 -60.87
C SER A 220 -13.37 -3.08 -62.10
N LEU A 221 -12.87 -4.15 -62.68
CA LEU A 221 -12.00 -4.14 -63.85
C LEU A 221 -12.73 -4.73 -65.04
N THR A 222 -12.48 -4.19 -66.23
CA THR A 222 -13.06 -4.74 -67.46
C THR A 222 -12.07 -4.63 -68.62
N SER A 223 -12.27 -5.38 -69.70
CA SER A 223 -11.41 -5.24 -70.90
C SER A 223 -11.39 -3.83 -71.50
N ASP A 224 -12.37 -2.97 -71.21
CA ASP A 224 -12.39 -1.55 -71.61
C ASP A 224 -11.62 -0.64 -70.64
N ASN A 225 -11.52 -1.04 -69.37
CA ASN A 225 -10.82 -0.34 -68.29
C ASN A 225 -10.08 -1.40 -67.44
N PRO A 226 -8.98 -1.95 -67.94
CA PRO A 226 -8.35 -3.11 -67.32
C PRO A 226 -7.51 -2.75 -66.11
N THR A 227 -7.15 -1.47 -65.93
CA THR A 227 -6.24 -1.00 -64.88
C THR A 227 -6.91 0.00 -63.93
N VAL A 228 -6.60 -0.10 -62.64
CA VAL A 228 -6.96 0.89 -61.60
C VAL A 228 -5.76 1.08 -60.66
N ASP A 229 -5.47 2.32 -60.31
CA ASP A 229 -4.51 2.65 -59.25
C ASP A 229 -5.21 2.69 -57.89
N VAL A 230 -4.65 2.02 -56.90
CA VAL A 230 -5.17 1.90 -55.53
C VAL A 230 -4.09 2.22 -54.50
N THR A 231 -4.51 2.62 -53.29
CA THR A 231 -3.57 2.87 -52.18
C THR A 231 -3.87 1.92 -51.03
N ILE A 232 -3.02 0.91 -50.85
CA ILE A 232 -3.21 -0.14 -49.86
C ILE A 232 -2.14 0.03 -48.77
N ALA A 233 -2.58 0.23 -47.52
CA ALA A 233 -1.70 0.52 -46.38
C ALA A 233 -0.72 1.70 -46.60
N GLY A 234 -1.13 2.71 -47.38
CA GLY A 234 -0.33 3.90 -47.66
C GLY A 234 0.63 3.76 -48.85
N GLU A 235 0.76 2.57 -49.42
CA GLU A 235 1.57 2.31 -50.61
C GLU A 235 0.70 2.28 -51.87
N ALA A 236 1.22 2.84 -52.97
CA ALA A 236 0.50 2.91 -54.25
C ALA A 236 0.75 1.66 -55.09
N TYR A 237 -0.32 1.08 -55.63
CA TYR A 237 -0.29 -0.07 -56.53
C TYR A 237 -1.15 0.18 -57.77
N THR A 238 -0.73 -0.37 -58.91
CA THR A 238 -1.57 -0.48 -60.11
C THR A 238 -2.06 -1.92 -60.24
N VAL A 239 -3.38 -2.11 -60.21
CA VAL A 239 -4.02 -3.42 -60.36
C VAL A 239 -4.60 -3.55 -61.75
N GLU A 240 -4.26 -4.62 -62.46
CA GLU A 240 -4.62 -4.87 -63.86
C GLU A 240 -5.32 -6.22 -64.03
N LEU A 241 -6.43 -6.23 -64.80
CA LEU A 241 -7.09 -7.43 -65.29
C LEU A 241 -6.39 -7.90 -66.57
N VAL A 242 -5.63 -8.98 -66.45
CA VAL A 242 -4.91 -9.60 -67.59
C VAL A 242 -5.84 -10.51 -68.38
N SER A 243 -6.65 -11.31 -67.68
CA SER A 243 -7.68 -12.16 -68.26
C SER A 243 -8.76 -12.49 -67.24
N SER A 244 -9.95 -12.87 -67.70
CA SER A 244 -11.03 -13.41 -66.87
C SER A 244 -11.60 -14.66 -67.54
N SER A 245 -12.09 -15.58 -66.74
CA SER A 245 -12.98 -16.67 -67.14
C SER A 245 -14.36 -16.52 -66.49
N ASP A 246 -15.26 -17.49 -66.72
CA ASP A 246 -16.54 -17.64 -65.99
C ASP A 246 -16.35 -17.90 -64.48
N THR A 247 -15.14 -18.24 -64.01
CA THR A 247 -14.91 -18.69 -62.62
C THR A 247 -13.59 -18.22 -62.00
N SER A 248 -12.76 -17.48 -62.74
CA SER A 248 -11.44 -17.03 -62.28
C SER A 248 -11.01 -15.73 -62.98
N ALA A 249 -10.19 -14.92 -62.31
CA ALA A 249 -9.55 -13.76 -62.92
C ALA A 249 -8.03 -13.84 -62.73
N THR A 250 -7.28 -13.50 -63.78
CA THR A 250 -5.82 -13.29 -63.70
C THR A 250 -5.56 -11.82 -63.47
N ILE A 251 -5.06 -11.50 -62.28
CA ILE A 251 -4.79 -10.14 -61.83
C ILE A 251 -3.29 -9.92 -61.74
N GLN A 252 -2.81 -8.85 -62.36
CA GLN A 252 -1.45 -8.35 -62.22
C GLN A 252 -1.45 -7.16 -61.25
N VAL A 253 -0.51 -7.15 -60.31
CA VAL A 253 -0.30 -6.03 -59.40
C VAL A 253 1.10 -5.50 -59.63
N THR A 254 1.21 -4.20 -59.85
CA THR A 254 2.48 -3.48 -59.99
C THR A 254 2.66 -2.51 -58.84
N ASP A 255 3.80 -2.54 -58.15
CA ASP A 255 4.12 -1.61 -57.07
C ASP A 255 4.71 -0.28 -57.57
N SER A 256 4.92 0.66 -56.66
CA SER A 256 5.53 1.97 -56.93
C SER A 256 6.96 1.90 -57.47
N ALA A 257 7.67 0.78 -57.27
CA ALA A 257 9.00 0.53 -57.82
C ALA A 257 8.95 -0.09 -59.24
N GLY A 258 7.76 -0.37 -59.77
CA GLY A 258 7.54 -0.99 -61.07
C GLY A 258 7.73 -2.51 -61.09
N THR A 259 7.85 -3.16 -59.93
CA THR A 259 7.85 -4.63 -59.83
C THR A 259 6.41 -5.11 -60.02
N SER A 260 6.21 -6.16 -60.82
CA SER A 260 4.88 -6.71 -61.03
C SER A 260 4.82 -8.22 -60.87
N GLU A 261 3.75 -8.72 -60.27
CA GLU A 261 3.42 -10.15 -60.21
C GLU A 261 2.00 -10.36 -60.75
N SER A 262 1.74 -11.49 -61.40
CA SER A 262 0.41 -11.84 -61.90
C SER A 262 0.03 -13.23 -61.44
N LYS A 263 -1.20 -13.41 -60.94
CA LYS A 263 -1.74 -14.71 -60.53
C LYS A 263 -3.19 -14.86 -60.97
N GLU A 264 -3.54 -16.09 -61.37
CA GLU A 264 -4.93 -16.50 -61.54
C GLU A 264 -5.54 -16.81 -60.16
N ILE A 265 -6.74 -16.28 -59.92
CA ILE A 265 -7.47 -16.39 -58.65
C ILE A 265 -8.91 -16.77 -58.99
N ASN A 266 -9.41 -17.83 -58.36
CA ASN A 266 -10.80 -18.27 -58.56
C ASN A 266 -11.77 -17.30 -57.87
N GLU A 267 -13.02 -17.27 -58.33
CA GLU A 267 -14.11 -16.68 -57.56
C GLU A 267 -14.17 -17.30 -56.15
N ALA A 268 -14.61 -16.50 -55.18
CA ALA A 268 -14.65 -16.86 -53.76
C ALA A 268 -13.28 -17.35 -53.20
N ALA A 269 -12.18 -16.90 -53.80
CA ALA A 269 -10.83 -17.17 -53.34
C ALA A 269 -9.99 -15.90 -53.29
N SER A 270 -8.89 -15.95 -52.54
CA SER A 270 -7.92 -14.86 -52.46
C SER A 270 -6.48 -15.36 -52.56
N LYS A 271 -5.59 -14.56 -53.17
CA LYS A 271 -4.14 -14.85 -53.22
C LYS A 271 -3.33 -13.57 -52.98
N LYS A 272 -2.13 -13.72 -52.43
CA LYS A 272 -1.14 -12.63 -52.36
C LYS A 272 -0.50 -12.42 -53.74
N VAL A 273 -0.58 -11.21 -54.27
CA VAL A 273 -0.04 -10.78 -55.56
C VAL A 273 0.78 -9.50 -55.35
N ASN A 274 2.09 -9.58 -55.59
CA ASN A 274 3.07 -8.50 -55.43
C ASN A 274 2.96 -7.74 -54.09
N GLY A 275 2.78 -8.47 -52.99
CA GLY A 275 2.77 -7.89 -51.63
C GLY A 275 1.40 -7.60 -51.04
N ILE A 276 0.33 -7.51 -51.84
CA ILE A 276 -1.06 -7.30 -51.37
C ILE A 276 -1.93 -8.54 -51.62
N THR A 277 -3.00 -8.70 -50.86
CA THR A 277 -3.98 -9.77 -51.05
C THR A 277 -5.07 -9.31 -52.01
N ILE A 278 -5.32 -10.11 -53.05
CA ILE A 278 -6.43 -9.91 -53.99
C ILE A 278 -7.46 -11.02 -53.77
N ALA A 279 -8.70 -10.64 -53.47
CA ALA A 279 -9.85 -11.54 -53.43
C ALA A 279 -10.76 -11.29 -54.63
N VAL A 280 -11.16 -12.35 -55.35
CA VAL A 280 -12.07 -12.23 -56.50
C VAL A 280 -13.48 -12.52 -56.05
N THR A 281 -14.37 -11.53 -56.19
CA THR A 281 -15.81 -11.65 -55.88
C THR A 281 -16.58 -12.20 -57.07
N ASN A 282 -16.28 -11.72 -58.27
CA ASN A 282 -16.91 -12.18 -59.51
C ASN A 282 -15.91 -12.07 -60.66
N ALA A 283 -15.92 -13.07 -61.54
CA ALA A 283 -15.20 -13.11 -62.80
C ALA A 283 -16.18 -13.53 -63.90
N ASP A 284 -16.18 -12.81 -65.03
CA ASP A 284 -17.07 -13.11 -66.14
C ASP A 284 -16.33 -12.92 -67.48
N GLU A 285 -16.61 -13.83 -68.41
CA GLU A 285 -16.10 -13.80 -69.76
C GLU A 285 -17.25 -13.91 -70.78
N THR A 286 -17.38 -12.88 -71.60
CA THR A 286 -18.26 -12.94 -72.77
C THR A 286 -17.44 -12.87 -74.04
N ASN A 287 -18.04 -13.21 -75.17
CA ASN A 287 -17.41 -13.05 -76.48
C ASN A 287 -17.04 -11.59 -76.84
N LEU A 288 -17.44 -10.61 -76.03
CA LEU A 288 -17.21 -9.18 -76.27
C LEU A 288 -16.51 -8.46 -75.12
N LYS A 289 -16.45 -9.03 -73.91
CA LYS A 289 -15.97 -8.33 -72.71
C LYS A 289 -15.48 -9.31 -71.65
N LEU A 290 -14.34 -8.98 -71.04
CA LEU A 290 -13.87 -9.58 -69.80
C LEU A 290 -14.21 -8.63 -68.64
N SER A 291 -14.59 -9.16 -67.49
CA SER A 291 -14.79 -8.36 -66.28
C SER A 291 -14.47 -9.13 -65.02
N ALA A 292 -13.92 -8.43 -64.03
CA ALA A 292 -13.72 -8.95 -62.69
C ALA A 292 -14.09 -7.89 -61.65
N SER A 293 -14.78 -8.30 -60.59
CA SER A 293 -14.94 -7.51 -59.37
C SER A 293 -14.07 -8.12 -58.28
N ILE A 294 -13.15 -7.33 -57.74
CA ILE A 294 -12.14 -7.79 -56.78
C ILE A 294 -12.10 -6.87 -55.56
N VAL A 295 -11.53 -7.38 -54.47
CA VAL A 295 -11.15 -6.60 -53.30
C VAL A 295 -9.64 -6.75 -53.10
N ALA A 296 -8.91 -5.65 -53.14
CA ALA A 296 -7.48 -5.60 -52.92
C ALA A 296 -7.20 -5.06 -51.52
N GLY A 297 -6.46 -5.77 -50.67
CA GLY A 297 -6.18 -5.36 -49.28
C GLY A 297 -4.77 -5.74 -48.82
N ALA A 298 -4.32 -5.14 -47.73
CA ALA A 298 -2.96 -5.29 -47.23
C ALA A 298 -2.73 -6.70 -46.67
N ASP A 299 -3.58 -7.12 -45.73
CA ASP A 299 -3.48 -8.41 -45.04
C ASP A 299 -4.83 -9.11 -44.96
N LYS A 300 -4.80 -10.45 -45.11
CA LYS A 300 -5.93 -11.36 -44.89
C LYS A 300 -5.95 -11.79 -43.43
N VAL A 301 -7.10 -11.70 -42.78
CA VAL A 301 -7.39 -12.27 -41.46
C VAL A 301 -8.49 -13.30 -41.63
N THR A 302 -8.28 -14.53 -41.17
CA THR A 302 -9.33 -15.55 -41.17
C THR A 302 -9.71 -15.87 -39.73
N LEU A 303 -11.01 -15.85 -39.46
CA LEU A 303 -11.60 -16.17 -38.17
C LEU A 303 -12.46 -17.43 -38.35
N THR A 304 -12.22 -18.45 -37.53
CA THR A 304 -12.94 -19.72 -37.57
C THR A 304 -13.37 -20.08 -36.16
N ASP A 305 -14.64 -20.42 -35.96
CA ASP A 305 -15.21 -20.67 -34.63
C ASP A 305 -14.43 -21.76 -33.86
N GLY A 306 -14.15 -21.51 -32.59
CA GLY A 306 -13.40 -22.42 -31.71
C GLY A 306 -11.92 -22.61 -32.09
N SER A 307 -11.38 -21.80 -32.99
CA SER A 307 -9.99 -21.88 -33.47
C SER A 307 -9.22 -20.59 -33.24
N SER A 308 -7.89 -20.64 -33.37
CA SER A 308 -7.05 -19.44 -33.33
C SER A 308 -7.21 -18.62 -34.61
N VAL A 309 -7.00 -17.31 -34.50
CA VAL A 309 -6.97 -16.39 -35.64
C VAL A 309 -5.81 -16.76 -36.56
N THR A 310 -5.98 -16.61 -37.88
CA THR A 310 -4.88 -16.77 -38.84
C THR A 310 -4.69 -15.55 -39.73
N TYR A 311 -3.45 -15.33 -40.17
CA TYR A 311 -3.05 -14.25 -41.07
C TYR A 311 -2.46 -14.73 -42.38
N GLY A 312 -2.66 -13.90 -43.41
CA GLY A 312 -2.02 -14.03 -44.70
C GLY A 312 -2.61 -15.16 -45.55
N SER A 313 -2.09 -15.30 -46.76
CA SER A 313 -2.53 -16.34 -47.71
C SER A 313 -2.13 -17.76 -47.31
N ASP A 314 -1.17 -17.88 -46.39
CA ASP A 314 -0.64 -19.16 -45.91
C ASP A 314 -1.30 -19.59 -44.58
N ASP A 315 -2.32 -18.82 -44.12
CA ASP A 315 -3.08 -19.03 -42.88
C ASP A 315 -2.15 -19.25 -41.65
N THR A 316 -1.18 -18.35 -41.48
CA THR A 316 -0.25 -18.37 -40.34
C THR A 316 -1.01 -18.11 -39.05
N ILE A 317 -0.87 -19.01 -38.08
CA ILE A 317 -1.57 -18.92 -36.79
C ILE A 317 -1.09 -17.71 -35.99
N VAL A 318 -2.04 -16.98 -35.40
CA VAL A 318 -1.82 -15.99 -34.34
C VAL A 318 -1.92 -16.70 -33.01
N ASP A 319 -0.77 -17.08 -32.48
CA ASP A 319 -0.70 -17.79 -31.19
C ASP A 319 -1.34 -16.96 -30.06
N GLY A 320 -1.95 -17.64 -29.08
CA GLY A 320 -2.58 -16.96 -27.95
C GLY A 320 -3.95 -16.37 -28.25
N THR A 321 -4.64 -16.82 -29.31
CA THR A 321 -5.97 -16.32 -29.67
C THR A 321 -7.00 -17.45 -29.80
N LEU A 322 -8.26 -17.13 -29.50
CA LEU A 322 -9.42 -18.02 -29.71
C LEU A 322 -10.61 -17.21 -30.20
N VAL A 323 -11.23 -17.66 -31.28
CA VAL A 323 -12.44 -17.08 -31.87
C VAL A 323 -13.69 -17.79 -31.32
N ASP A 324 -14.71 -17.00 -31.00
CA ASP A 324 -16.06 -17.48 -30.65
C ASP A 324 -17.11 -16.60 -31.35
N PHE A 325 -17.92 -17.20 -32.23
CA PHE A 325 -19.01 -16.52 -32.95
C PHE A 325 -20.31 -16.41 -32.14
N GLY A 326 -20.36 -16.95 -30.92
CA GLY A 326 -21.57 -16.98 -30.08
C GLY A 326 -22.77 -17.62 -30.78
N SER A 327 -22.52 -18.50 -31.74
CA SER A 327 -23.50 -19.15 -32.62
C SER A 327 -23.25 -20.65 -32.60
N THR A 328 -24.32 -21.44 -32.57
CA THR A 328 -24.22 -22.91 -32.68
C THR A 328 -24.23 -23.42 -34.13
N THR A 329 -24.37 -22.52 -35.11
CA THR A 329 -24.56 -22.84 -36.54
C THR A 329 -23.59 -22.08 -37.45
N GLY A 330 -22.49 -21.55 -36.91
CA GLY A 330 -21.51 -20.77 -37.68
C GLY A 330 -22.01 -19.37 -38.07
N ILE A 331 -21.53 -18.84 -39.19
CA ILE A 331 -21.77 -17.44 -39.61
C ILE A 331 -22.96 -17.24 -40.57
N THR A 332 -23.76 -18.28 -40.78
CA THR A 332 -24.74 -18.32 -41.87
C THR A 332 -26.10 -17.72 -41.56
N ASP A 333 -26.58 -17.71 -40.32
CA ASP A 333 -27.92 -17.15 -40.03
C ASP A 333 -28.10 -16.58 -38.61
N ASP A 334 -27.22 -16.91 -37.65
CA ASP A 334 -27.44 -16.62 -36.22
C ASP A 334 -26.25 -15.88 -35.56
N MET A 335 -25.28 -15.35 -36.32
CA MET A 335 -24.13 -14.68 -35.70
C MET A 335 -24.53 -13.31 -35.11
N THR A 336 -24.65 -13.27 -33.78
CA THR A 336 -24.97 -12.06 -33.01
C THR A 336 -23.78 -11.51 -32.25
N SER A 337 -22.65 -12.22 -32.21
CA SER A 337 -21.42 -11.75 -31.57
C SER A 337 -20.18 -12.28 -32.27
N LEU A 338 -19.08 -11.55 -32.16
CA LEU A 338 -17.75 -12.02 -32.47
C LEU A 338 -16.88 -11.73 -31.26
N THR A 339 -16.34 -12.76 -30.63
CA THR A 339 -15.42 -12.64 -29.50
C THR A 339 -14.06 -13.19 -29.87
N ILE A 340 -13.03 -12.38 -29.64
CA ILE A 340 -11.62 -12.81 -29.70
C ILE A 340 -11.10 -12.83 -28.27
N SER A 341 -10.78 -14.02 -27.78
CA SER A 341 -10.11 -14.20 -26.48
C SER A 341 -8.60 -14.16 -26.69
N VAL A 342 -7.89 -13.35 -25.92
CA VAL A 342 -6.42 -13.23 -25.97
C VAL A 342 -5.82 -13.80 -24.68
N TYR A 343 -4.84 -14.69 -24.83
CA TYR A 343 -4.08 -15.32 -23.75
C TYR A 343 -2.60 -15.42 -24.14
N ALA A 344 -1.71 -15.85 -23.24
CA ALA A 344 -0.28 -15.93 -23.57
C ALA A 344 -0.03 -16.94 -24.70
N SER A 345 0.80 -16.57 -25.68
CA SER A 345 1.09 -17.44 -26.82
C SER A 345 1.90 -18.67 -26.43
N ASP A 346 2.81 -18.52 -25.47
CA ASP A 346 3.70 -19.54 -24.96
C ASP A 346 4.15 -19.19 -23.54
N SER A 347 4.84 -20.13 -22.88
CA SER A 347 5.32 -19.94 -21.49
C SER A 347 6.38 -18.86 -21.35
N ASP A 348 7.08 -18.50 -22.42
CA ASP A 348 8.14 -17.49 -22.39
C ASP A 348 7.58 -16.07 -22.56
N LYS A 349 6.26 -15.94 -22.74
CA LYS A 349 5.51 -14.68 -22.82
C LYS A 349 4.31 -14.68 -21.85
N ASP A 350 4.36 -15.49 -20.81
CA ASP A 350 3.28 -15.62 -19.83
C ASP A 350 3.28 -14.52 -18.75
N ALA A 351 4.01 -13.42 -18.95
CA ALA A 351 4.00 -12.26 -18.07
C ALA A 351 4.23 -10.95 -18.83
N ILE A 352 3.71 -9.85 -18.27
CA ILE A 352 4.03 -8.48 -18.66
C ILE A 352 4.75 -7.83 -17.47
N LYS A 353 5.97 -7.31 -17.67
CA LYS A 353 6.73 -6.64 -16.59
C LYS A 353 6.36 -5.16 -16.47
N PRO A 354 6.67 -4.51 -15.32
CA PRO A 354 6.60 -3.06 -15.17
C PRO A 354 7.30 -2.32 -16.32
N GLY A 355 6.62 -1.38 -16.94
CA GLY A 355 7.08 -0.62 -18.11
C GLY A 355 6.85 -1.30 -19.47
N GLU A 356 6.34 -2.53 -19.49
CA GLU A 356 6.03 -3.26 -20.73
C GLU A 356 4.54 -3.17 -21.12
N SER A 357 4.25 -3.53 -22.38
CA SER A 357 2.88 -3.61 -22.88
C SER A 357 2.68 -4.80 -23.81
N LEU A 358 1.46 -5.35 -23.79
CA LEU A 358 0.97 -6.33 -24.73
C LEU A 358 0.08 -5.62 -25.75
N LYS A 359 0.62 -5.41 -26.96
CA LYS A 359 -0.17 -4.99 -28.11
C LYS A 359 -1.17 -6.09 -28.50
N ASP A 360 -2.43 -5.72 -28.76
CA ASP A 360 -3.42 -6.69 -29.22
C ASP A 360 -2.94 -7.35 -30.53
N PRO A 361 -2.87 -8.70 -30.60
CA PRO A 361 -2.26 -9.39 -31.72
C PRO A 361 -3.13 -9.46 -32.99
N VAL A 362 -4.42 -9.09 -32.92
CA VAL A 362 -5.41 -9.26 -34.01
C VAL A 362 -5.76 -7.92 -34.67
N PHE A 363 -6.12 -6.94 -33.87
CA PHE A 363 -6.48 -5.60 -34.33
C PHE A 363 -5.24 -4.70 -34.35
N GLY A 364 -4.38 -4.78 -33.34
CA GLY A 364 -3.16 -3.98 -33.24
C GLY A 364 -3.39 -2.48 -33.05
N SER A 365 -4.62 -2.08 -32.72
CA SER A 365 -5.08 -0.70 -32.48
C SER A 365 -5.13 -0.32 -31.01
N PHE A 366 -5.02 -1.30 -30.11
CA PHE A 366 -4.98 -1.10 -28.67
C PHE A 366 -3.97 -2.04 -28.00
N LYS A 367 -3.68 -1.78 -26.73
CA LYS A 367 -2.73 -2.54 -25.91
C LYS A 367 -3.18 -2.63 -24.45
N LEU A 368 -2.72 -3.68 -23.77
CA LEU A 368 -2.66 -3.75 -22.31
C LEU A 368 -1.29 -3.24 -21.87
N ASP A 369 -1.25 -2.16 -21.12
CA ASP A 369 -0.04 -1.46 -20.71
C ASP A 369 0.13 -1.59 -19.19
N PHE A 370 1.26 -2.17 -18.76
CA PHE A 370 1.65 -2.20 -17.36
C PHE A 370 2.67 -1.10 -17.12
N ALA A 371 2.19 0.12 -16.91
CA ALA A 371 3.04 1.30 -16.80
C ALA A 371 4.10 1.18 -15.70
N GLY A 372 3.75 0.52 -14.58
CA GLY A 372 4.65 0.22 -13.47
C GLY A 372 3.93 0.12 -12.14
N LEU A 373 4.72 0.07 -11.06
CA LEU A 373 4.25 0.14 -9.68
C LEU A 373 4.25 1.60 -9.20
N ASN A 374 3.41 1.94 -8.22
CA ASN A 374 3.48 3.25 -7.56
C ASN A 374 4.84 3.51 -6.90
N ILE A 375 5.46 2.46 -6.35
CA ILE A 375 6.81 2.46 -5.78
C ILE A 375 7.58 1.31 -6.42
N ALA A 376 8.46 1.64 -7.36
CA ALA A 376 9.33 0.66 -8.02
C ALA A 376 10.32 0.02 -7.03
N ASP A 377 10.82 -1.16 -7.37
CA ASP A 377 11.77 -1.94 -6.57
C ASP A 377 13.09 -1.20 -6.29
N ASP A 378 13.56 -0.39 -7.24
CA ASP A 378 14.77 0.42 -7.17
C ASP A 378 14.51 1.87 -6.70
N SER A 379 13.30 2.16 -6.22
CA SER A 379 12.89 3.50 -5.80
C SER A 379 13.57 3.94 -4.49
N THR A 380 14.01 5.19 -4.44
CA THR A 380 14.46 5.88 -3.21
C THR A 380 13.33 6.16 -2.21
N ALA A 381 12.07 5.92 -2.59
CA ALA A 381 10.94 5.97 -1.67
C ALA A 381 10.91 4.77 -0.70
N ARG A 382 11.75 3.76 -0.93
CA ARG A 382 11.90 2.58 -0.07
C ARG A 382 12.96 2.80 1.01
N GLY A 383 12.66 2.34 2.22
CA GLY A 383 13.62 2.20 3.31
C GLY A 383 14.38 0.88 3.18
N THR A 384 15.48 0.75 3.91
CA THR A 384 16.27 -0.48 3.96
C THR A 384 16.61 -0.85 5.40
N ILE A 385 16.43 -2.13 5.74
CA ILE A 385 16.99 -2.76 6.94
C ILE A 385 17.99 -3.82 6.46
N LEU A 386 19.25 -3.69 6.86
CA LEU A 386 20.32 -4.63 6.53
C LEU A 386 20.71 -5.41 7.77
N VAL A 387 20.62 -6.74 7.72
CA VAL A 387 21.09 -7.65 8.78
C VAL A 387 22.26 -8.45 8.23
N ALA A 388 23.44 -8.29 8.81
CA ALA A 388 24.67 -8.86 8.28
C ALA A 388 25.63 -9.31 9.39
N PRO A 389 26.45 -10.35 9.13
CA PRO A 389 27.54 -10.71 10.02
C PRO A 389 28.57 -9.58 10.14
N ASN A 390 29.04 -9.30 11.36
CA ASN A 390 30.15 -8.38 11.63
C ASN A 390 31.48 -9.13 11.84
N SER A 391 31.38 -10.33 12.40
CA SER A 391 32.45 -11.31 12.62
C SER A 391 31.82 -12.70 12.69
N ASP A 392 32.65 -13.74 12.87
CA ASP A 392 32.19 -15.13 13.04
C ASP A 392 31.18 -15.29 14.18
N ASP A 393 31.23 -14.42 15.19
CA ASP A 393 30.42 -14.52 16.41
C ASP A 393 29.40 -13.40 16.59
N LYS A 394 29.20 -12.51 15.60
CA LYS A 394 28.34 -11.31 15.76
C LYS A 394 27.47 -11.00 14.55
N MET A 395 26.26 -10.52 14.83
CA MET A 395 25.34 -9.95 13.84
C MET A 395 25.09 -8.47 14.11
N ASP A 396 25.12 -7.70 13.02
CA ASP A 396 24.72 -6.30 12.98
C ASP A 396 23.35 -6.15 12.30
N VAL A 397 22.63 -5.11 12.71
CA VAL A 397 21.48 -4.55 11.99
C VAL A 397 21.76 -3.09 11.67
N THR A 398 21.47 -2.66 10.44
CA THR A 398 21.56 -1.27 10.01
C THR A 398 20.21 -0.80 9.51
N PHE A 399 19.72 0.32 10.05
CA PHE A 399 18.49 0.97 9.60
C PHE A 399 18.46 2.45 9.99
N THR A 400 17.58 3.20 9.33
CA THR A 400 17.28 4.61 9.64
C THR A 400 16.06 4.70 10.55
N ASP A 401 16.17 5.40 11.68
CA ASP A 401 15.03 5.63 12.57
C ASP A 401 14.02 6.67 12.01
N HIS A 402 12.85 6.79 12.63
CA HIS A 402 11.80 7.77 12.29
C HIS A 402 12.27 9.24 12.25
N ARG A 403 13.48 9.53 12.77
CA ARG A 403 14.10 10.87 12.80
C ARG A 403 15.11 11.06 11.68
N GLY A 404 15.28 10.08 10.79
CA GLY A 404 16.20 10.13 9.65
C GLY A 404 17.66 9.84 10.00
N ASN A 405 17.94 9.21 11.15
CA ASN A 405 19.30 8.87 11.56
C ASN A 405 19.59 7.40 11.28
N GLU A 406 20.53 7.12 10.38
CA GLU A 406 20.99 5.76 10.10
C GLU A 406 22.00 5.28 11.16
N LYS A 407 21.84 4.04 11.62
CA LYS A 407 22.80 3.41 12.54
C LYS A 407 22.98 1.93 12.31
N THR A 408 24.24 1.49 12.36
CA THR A 408 24.62 0.08 12.52
C THR A 408 24.73 -0.28 14.00
N ILE A 409 24.02 -1.33 14.40
CA ILE A 409 23.91 -1.83 15.78
C ILE A 409 24.25 -3.31 15.78
N THR A 410 25.34 -3.70 16.43
CA THR A 410 25.55 -5.10 16.83
C THR A 410 24.46 -5.47 17.84
N TRP A 411 23.75 -6.56 17.60
CA TRP A 411 22.59 -6.92 18.40
C TRP A 411 22.58 -8.36 18.87
N ALA A 412 23.24 -9.28 18.15
CA ALA A 412 23.40 -10.65 18.59
C ALA A 412 24.88 -11.04 18.62
N LYS A 413 25.25 -11.79 19.67
CA LYS A 413 26.58 -12.37 19.82
C LYS A 413 26.50 -13.82 20.26
N ASN A 414 27.25 -14.70 19.60
CA ASN A 414 27.41 -16.09 20.02
C ASN A 414 28.59 -16.24 20.99
N THR A 415 28.31 -16.68 22.21
CA THR A 415 29.32 -16.86 23.26
C THR A 415 29.58 -18.34 23.53
N THR A 416 30.84 -18.69 23.83
CA THR A 416 31.25 -20.09 24.07
C THR A 416 30.52 -20.75 25.25
N THR A 417 29.99 -19.96 26.20
CA THR A 417 29.42 -20.49 27.46
C THR A 417 27.90 -20.40 27.52
N ALA A 418 27.30 -19.35 26.95
CA ALA A 418 25.86 -19.09 27.04
C ALA A 418 25.13 -19.22 25.70
N GLY A 419 25.84 -19.54 24.61
CA GLY A 419 25.26 -19.55 23.27
C GLY A 419 25.02 -18.14 22.75
N MET A 420 24.09 -18.02 21.80
CA MET A 420 23.72 -16.74 21.18
C MET A 420 22.81 -15.93 22.10
N GLN A 421 23.18 -14.67 22.34
CA GLN A 421 22.50 -13.76 23.25
C GLN A 421 22.27 -12.40 22.59
N LEU A 422 21.25 -11.67 23.05
CA LEU A 422 20.98 -10.32 22.61
C LEU A 422 21.99 -9.34 23.26
N MET A 423 23.12 -9.12 22.59
CA MET A 423 24.25 -8.39 23.14
C MET A 423 24.86 -7.44 22.12
N ARG A 424 25.28 -6.28 22.61
CA ARG A 424 25.75 -5.21 21.74
C ARG A 424 27.27 -5.13 21.55
N ASP A 425 28.06 -5.77 22.41
CA ASP A 425 29.52 -5.63 22.36
C ASP A 425 30.32 -6.75 23.04
N ASP A 426 31.64 -6.65 22.92
CA ASP A 426 32.60 -7.65 23.38
C ASP A 426 32.69 -7.81 24.88
N GLU A 427 32.19 -6.82 25.62
CA GLU A 427 32.11 -6.87 27.07
C GLU A 427 30.82 -7.57 27.58
N GLY A 428 29.97 -8.06 26.68
CA GLY A 428 28.77 -8.83 27.02
C GLY A 428 27.62 -7.97 27.56
N ARG A 429 27.53 -6.70 27.12
CA ARG A 429 26.53 -5.74 27.58
C ARG A 429 25.18 -6.00 26.91
N ASN A 430 24.12 -6.11 27.73
CA ASN A 430 22.80 -6.55 27.31
C ASN A 430 22.06 -5.47 26.51
N ILE A 431 21.16 -5.87 25.61
CA ILE A 431 20.08 -5.00 25.11
C ILE A 431 18.79 -5.46 25.79
N SER A 432 18.41 -4.76 26.85
CA SER A 432 17.17 -5.07 27.56
C SER A 432 15.95 -4.79 26.70
N VAL A 433 15.09 -5.81 26.58
CA VAL A 433 13.81 -5.76 25.86
C VAL A 433 12.62 -5.99 26.79
N PHE A 434 12.86 -6.14 28.10
CA PHE A 434 11.82 -6.27 29.11
C PHE A 434 11.80 -5.08 30.05
N GLU A 435 10.61 -4.52 30.26
CA GLU A 435 10.45 -3.37 31.13
C GLU A 435 10.90 -3.65 32.57
N LYS A 436 11.51 -2.63 33.19
CA LYS A 436 12.14 -2.70 34.50
C LYS A 436 13.21 -3.76 34.64
N GLU A 437 13.73 -4.39 33.60
CA GLU A 437 14.91 -5.24 33.73
C GLU A 437 16.07 -4.44 34.37
N ALA A 438 16.93 -5.14 35.12
CA ALA A 438 18.05 -4.51 35.80
C ALA A 438 19.15 -4.16 34.79
N LEU A 439 19.36 -2.88 34.55
CA LEU A 439 20.45 -2.36 33.74
C LEU A 439 21.66 -2.04 34.62
N VAL A 440 22.86 -2.42 34.18
CA VAL A 440 24.14 -1.96 34.75
C VAL A 440 24.85 -1.01 33.79
N TYR A 441 25.87 -0.31 34.30
CA TYR A 441 26.59 0.69 33.53
C TYR A 441 27.03 0.18 32.15
N LYS A 442 26.65 0.93 31.10
CA LYS A 442 26.86 0.67 29.67
C LYS A 442 25.94 -0.36 29.01
N ASP A 443 24.99 -0.94 29.72
CA ASP A 443 23.90 -1.71 29.10
C ASP A 443 23.01 -0.82 28.23
N TYR A 444 22.22 -1.48 27.39
CA TYR A 444 21.28 -0.86 26.48
C TYR A 444 19.87 -1.27 26.83
N VAL A 445 18.91 -0.45 26.42
CA VAL A 445 17.49 -0.70 26.63
C VAL A 445 16.72 -0.11 25.48
N VAL A 446 15.74 -0.86 25.00
CA VAL A 446 14.76 -0.36 24.03
C VAL A 446 13.59 0.21 24.81
N VAL A 447 13.21 1.45 24.52
CA VAL A 447 12.08 2.15 25.15
C VAL A 447 11.23 2.83 24.08
N GLY A 448 10.00 3.18 24.42
CA GLY A 448 9.06 3.78 23.47
C GLY A 448 7.94 2.86 23.08
N ASN A 449 6.96 3.44 22.41
CA ASN A 449 5.79 2.78 21.86
C ASN A 449 5.52 3.38 20.47
N GLU A 450 5.11 2.52 19.53
CA GLU A 450 4.77 2.88 18.15
C GLU A 450 5.82 3.80 17.48
N ASP A 451 5.42 5.04 17.21
CA ASP A 451 6.14 6.02 16.40
C ASP A 451 7.34 6.64 17.12
N GLU A 452 7.50 6.38 18.43
CA GLU A 452 8.49 7.03 19.29
C GLU A 452 9.36 6.01 20.03
N GLY A 453 9.89 5.02 19.30
CA GLY A 453 10.87 4.06 19.83
C GLY A 453 12.32 4.58 19.83
N TYR A 454 13.09 4.22 20.85
CA TYR A 454 14.48 4.62 21.05
C TYR A 454 15.32 3.47 21.58
N LEU A 455 16.56 3.38 21.09
CA LEU A 455 17.60 2.56 21.71
C LEU A 455 18.49 3.46 22.57
N LEU A 456 18.49 3.24 23.87
CA LEU A 456 19.25 4.03 24.84
C LEU A 456 20.39 3.22 25.44
N LYS A 457 21.53 3.88 25.70
CA LYS A 457 22.68 3.34 26.43
C LYS A 457 22.76 3.97 27.81
N LEU A 458 22.86 3.19 28.89
CA LEU A 458 23.17 3.73 30.21
C LEU A 458 24.62 4.26 30.24
N SER A 459 24.79 5.56 30.12
CA SER A 459 26.10 6.20 29.91
C SER A 459 26.71 6.81 31.17
N ALA A 460 25.94 6.97 32.24
CA ALA A 460 26.45 7.30 33.57
C ALA A 460 25.42 7.00 34.66
N VAL A 461 25.87 6.52 35.83
CA VAL A 461 25.03 6.32 37.01
C VAL A 461 25.81 6.63 38.29
N LYS A 462 25.15 7.26 39.27
CA LYS A 462 25.64 7.44 40.64
C LYS A 462 24.47 7.59 41.61
N ASN A 463 24.51 6.82 42.69
CA ASN A 463 23.80 7.08 43.94
C ASN A 463 24.84 7.49 44.99
N GLN A 464 24.72 8.66 45.62
CA GLN A 464 25.77 9.20 46.48
C GLN A 464 25.53 9.03 47.99
N SER A 465 24.28 8.97 48.48
CA SER A 465 23.93 8.49 49.84
C SER A 465 22.44 8.65 50.17
N GLY A 466 21.89 7.75 50.99
CA GLY A 466 20.46 7.49 51.20
C GLY A 466 19.51 8.57 51.75
N THR A 467 19.86 9.87 51.70
CA THR A 467 18.90 10.99 51.85
C THR A 467 19.24 12.25 51.04
N ASP A 468 20.45 12.38 50.46
CA ASP A 468 20.89 13.57 49.70
C ASP A 468 21.18 13.18 48.26
N TYR A 469 20.21 13.44 47.39
CA TYR A 469 20.23 13.11 45.97
C TYR A 469 20.79 14.25 45.10
N SER A 470 21.27 15.36 45.68
CA SER A 470 21.72 16.54 44.92
C SER A 470 22.92 16.30 44.00
N LYS A 471 23.61 15.17 44.19
CA LYS A 471 24.78 14.73 43.42
C LYS A 471 24.57 13.39 42.75
N ASP A 472 23.37 12.84 42.83
CA ASP A 472 22.99 11.66 42.09
C ASP A 472 22.84 12.02 40.62
N TYR A 473 23.04 11.03 39.76
CA TYR A 473 22.73 11.18 38.35
C TYR A 473 22.48 9.82 37.72
N VAL A 474 21.57 9.81 36.75
CA VAL A 474 21.42 8.73 35.79
C VAL A 474 21.33 9.37 34.41
N LYS A 475 22.21 8.95 33.49
CA LYS A 475 22.30 9.49 32.14
C LYS A 475 22.24 8.38 31.12
N PHE A 476 21.48 8.63 30.07
CA PHE A 476 21.37 7.76 28.92
C PHE A 476 21.93 8.47 27.70
N THR A 477 22.50 7.71 26.77
CA THR A 477 22.90 8.20 25.45
C THR A 477 22.01 7.53 24.41
N ASP A 478 21.30 8.33 23.62
CA ASP A 478 20.57 7.83 22.46
C ASP A 478 21.56 7.31 21.42
N VAL A 479 21.35 6.07 21.00
CA VAL A 479 22.28 5.36 20.13
C VAL A 479 22.30 5.89 18.70
N PHE A 480 21.17 6.42 18.22
CA PHE A 480 21.05 6.93 16.85
C PHE A 480 21.70 8.30 16.74
N THR A 481 21.33 9.22 17.62
CA THR A 481 21.77 10.63 17.58
C THR A 481 23.10 10.87 18.30
N GLY A 482 23.41 10.08 19.33
CA GLY A 482 24.52 10.31 20.26
C GLY A 482 24.20 11.31 21.38
N ASP A 483 22.99 11.85 21.42
CA ASP A 483 22.58 12.83 22.42
C ASP A 483 22.49 12.21 23.81
N THR A 484 22.81 13.01 24.84
CA THR A 484 22.76 12.57 26.24
C THR A 484 21.50 13.07 26.91
N LEU A 485 20.64 12.13 27.31
CA LEU A 485 19.45 12.36 28.12
C LEU A 485 19.82 12.25 29.60
N THR A 486 19.43 13.24 30.40
CA THR A 486 19.70 13.26 31.85
C THR A 486 18.40 13.10 32.61
N THR A 487 18.38 12.15 33.55
CA THR A 487 17.24 11.92 34.44
C THR A 487 17.11 13.08 35.42
N ALA A 488 15.92 13.67 35.53
CA ALA A 488 15.59 14.65 36.55
C ALA A 488 15.30 13.93 37.86
N ILE A 489 16.23 14.00 38.81
CA ILE A 489 16.14 13.33 40.11
C ILE A 489 15.46 14.28 41.10
N ASP A 490 14.29 13.88 41.56
CA ASP A 490 13.44 14.62 42.49
C ASP A 490 13.34 13.95 43.87
N VAL A 491 13.67 12.66 43.96
CA VAL A 491 13.72 11.88 45.21
C VAL A 491 14.93 10.94 45.22
N GLU A 492 15.39 10.55 46.40
CA GLU A 492 16.48 9.57 46.54
C GLU A 492 16.14 8.23 45.84
N GLY A 493 17.02 7.79 44.95
CA GLY A 493 16.90 6.50 44.25
C GLY A 493 15.86 6.48 43.12
N SER A 494 15.24 7.62 42.77
CA SER A 494 14.31 7.69 41.64
C SER A 494 14.28 9.06 40.97
N GLY A 495 13.84 9.10 39.71
CA GLY A 495 13.66 10.33 38.97
C GLY A 495 12.88 10.10 37.68
N THR A 496 12.72 11.17 36.90
CA THR A 496 12.02 11.13 35.61
C THR A 496 12.98 11.37 34.46
N LEU A 497 13.00 10.47 33.48
CA LEU A 497 13.71 10.60 32.21
C LEU A 497 12.71 10.96 31.11
N TYR A 498 12.97 12.03 30.37
CA TYR A 498 12.14 12.39 29.21
C TYR A 498 12.75 11.84 27.94
N VAL A 499 12.00 11.00 27.22
CA VAL A 499 12.40 10.39 25.95
C VAL A 499 11.29 10.65 24.96
N GLY A 500 11.57 11.33 23.83
CA GLY A 500 10.52 11.76 22.90
C GLY A 500 9.47 12.72 23.49
N GLY A 501 9.74 13.31 24.66
CA GLY A 501 8.75 14.10 25.41
C GLY A 501 7.91 13.27 26.40
N ASN A 502 7.98 11.94 26.34
CA ASN A 502 7.30 11.04 27.26
C ASN A 502 8.08 10.85 28.58
N PRO A 503 7.42 10.92 29.75
CA PRO A 503 8.06 10.81 31.05
C PRO A 503 8.20 9.34 31.50
N TYR A 504 9.42 8.83 31.49
CA TYR A 504 9.77 7.52 32.02
C TYR A 504 10.21 7.63 33.48
N THR A 505 9.69 6.76 34.34
CA THR A 505 10.20 6.66 35.71
C THR A 505 11.48 5.84 35.72
N VAL A 506 12.54 6.39 36.30
CA VAL A 506 13.81 5.70 36.49
C VAL A 506 13.98 5.45 37.98
N THR A 507 14.32 4.21 38.34
CA THR A 507 14.74 3.85 39.70
C THR A 507 16.16 3.35 39.67
N TYR A 508 16.98 3.78 40.62
CA TYR A 508 18.39 3.42 40.68
C TYR A 508 18.82 3.13 42.12
N SER A 509 19.70 2.13 42.27
CA SER A 509 20.18 1.67 43.58
C SER A 509 21.62 1.19 43.49
N GLY A 510 22.35 1.23 44.60
CA GLY A 510 23.73 0.74 44.71
C GLY A 510 24.45 1.41 45.87
N ASP A 511 25.55 0.82 46.34
CA ASP A 511 26.36 1.44 47.40
C ASP A 511 27.06 2.69 46.85
N SER A 512 26.96 3.81 47.57
CA SER A 512 27.62 5.07 47.22
C SER A 512 29.14 5.00 47.03
N SER A 513 29.78 4.00 47.61
CA SER A 513 31.21 3.71 47.45
C SER A 513 31.51 2.76 46.29
N GLY A 514 30.48 2.16 45.70
CA GLY A 514 30.57 1.24 44.56
C GLY A 514 30.97 1.91 43.25
N ALA A 515 31.55 1.11 42.37
CA ALA A 515 31.87 1.47 40.99
C ALA A 515 30.59 1.65 40.16
N ALA A 516 30.70 2.25 38.98
CA ALA A 516 29.52 2.50 38.13
C ALA A 516 28.78 1.20 37.77
N GLU A 517 29.52 0.10 37.56
CA GLU A 517 28.95 -1.23 37.34
C GLU A 517 28.20 -1.85 38.54
N ASP A 518 28.39 -1.34 39.76
CA ASP A 518 27.71 -1.86 40.96
C ASP A 518 26.30 -1.27 41.15
N TYR A 519 25.93 -0.25 40.38
CA TYR A 519 24.59 0.33 40.43
C TYR A 519 23.64 -0.40 39.48
N THR A 520 22.43 -0.62 39.95
CA THR A 520 21.32 -1.12 39.14
C THR A 520 20.38 0.03 38.81
N VAL A 521 20.00 0.15 37.54
CA VAL A 521 19.00 1.09 37.04
C VAL A 521 17.85 0.31 36.42
N ARG A 522 16.62 0.72 36.65
CA ARG A 522 15.42 0.18 36.00
C ARG A 522 14.60 1.32 35.43
N ILE A 523 13.98 1.10 34.28
CA ILE A 523 13.15 2.08 33.58
C ILE A 523 11.71 1.55 33.52
N ASN A 524 10.75 2.43 33.79
CA ASN A 524 9.32 2.18 33.67
C ASN A 524 8.68 3.19 32.72
N SER A 525 8.01 2.67 31.71
CA SER A 525 7.25 3.37 30.68
C SER A 525 6.00 4.05 31.26
N PRO A 526 5.57 5.19 30.69
CA PRO A 526 4.25 5.75 31.00
C PRO A 526 3.10 4.84 30.52
N ASP A 527 3.31 3.98 29.54
CA ASP A 527 2.27 3.11 28.96
C ASP A 527 1.93 1.89 29.85
N SER A 528 2.77 1.62 30.85
CA SER A 528 2.59 0.55 31.84
C SER A 528 2.14 1.08 33.22
N SER A 529 1.46 2.23 33.27
CA SER A 529 1.09 2.94 34.52
C SER A 529 0.22 2.17 35.55
N GLY A 530 -0.23 0.94 35.24
CA GLY A 530 -0.96 0.06 36.15
C GLY A 530 -0.05 -0.75 37.08
N ASN A 531 -0.56 -1.14 38.26
CA ASN A 531 0.20 -2.01 39.18
C ASN A 531 0.37 -3.41 38.58
N GLY A 532 1.62 -3.86 38.42
CA GLY A 532 1.92 -5.17 37.84
C GLY A 532 1.68 -5.22 36.32
N VAL A 533 1.82 -4.11 35.60
CA VAL A 533 1.79 -4.08 34.14
C VAL A 533 3.22 -3.96 33.64
N ALA A 534 3.62 -4.79 32.67
CA ALA A 534 4.94 -4.76 32.06
C ALA A 534 4.85 -4.72 30.54
N ILE A 535 5.77 -4.02 29.89
CA ILE A 535 5.98 -4.07 28.43
C ILE A 535 7.15 -5.01 28.12
N ILE A 536 7.03 -5.77 27.03
CA ILE A 536 8.11 -6.60 26.49
C ILE A 536 8.22 -6.44 24.99
N TYR A 537 9.45 -6.52 24.48
CA TYR A 537 9.81 -6.36 23.07
C TYR A 537 9.37 -5.02 22.43
N PRO A 538 9.59 -3.86 23.06
CA PRO A 538 9.24 -2.57 22.45
C PRO A 538 9.94 -2.38 21.09
N THR A 539 9.30 -1.60 20.22
CA THR A 539 9.73 -1.42 18.83
C THR A 539 10.28 -0.03 18.56
N ILE A 540 11.09 0.09 17.51
CA ILE A 540 11.63 1.34 16.98
C ILE A 540 11.09 1.55 15.57
N GLN A 541 10.30 2.61 15.35
CA GLN A 541 9.86 2.99 14.01
C GLN A 541 11.03 3.50 13.16
N THR A 542 11.05 3.09 11.90
CA THR A 542 12.02 3.48 10.89
C THR A 542 11.57 4.73 10.12
N GLU A 543 12.42 5.25 9.24
CA GLU A 543 12.10 6.45 8.44
C GLU A 543 10.93 6.28 7.44
N LYS A 544 10.50 5.03 7.17
CA LYS A 544 9.39 4.67 6.27
C LYS A 544 8.34 3.80 6.98
N GLY A 545 8.00 4.15 8.21
CA GLY A 545 6.84 3.59 8.91
C GLY A 545 6.98 2.19 9.54
N ALA A 546 7.83 1.31 8.99
CA ALA A 546 8.06 -0.02 9.56
C ALA A 546 8.60 0.03 10.99
N LYS A 547 8.31 -0.99 11.81
CA LYS A 547 8.68 -1.02 13.23
C LYS A 547 9.58 -2.21 13.54
N VAL A 548 10.80 -1.93 14.01
CA VAL A 548 11.83 -2.93 14.33
C VAL A 548 11.81 -3.27 15.81
N GLY A 549 11.56 -4.52 16.16
CA GLY A 549 11.64 -5.07 17.52
C GLY A 549 12.83 -6.03 17.66
N PHE A 550 13.57 -5.90 18.75
CA PHE A 550 14.58 -6.88 19.15
C PHE A 550 13.90 -7.96 20.00
N TYR A 551 14.20 -9.22 19.71
CA TYR A 551 13.64 -10.36 20.42
C TYR A 551 14.75 -11.27 20.93
N GLU A 552 14.58 -11.78 22.15
CA GLU A 552 15.16 -13.03 22.63
C GLU A 552 14.16 -13.71 23.60
N PRO A 553 14.25 -15.03 23.83
CA PRO A 553 13.38 -15.70 24.78
C PRO A 553 13.55 -15.18 26.20
N GLU A 554 12.45 -14.78 26.84
CA GLU A 554 12.50 -14.11 28.14
C GLU A 554 11.91 -14.96 29.26
N THR A 555 12.68 -15.15 30.34
CA THR A 555 12.23 -15.93 31.51
C THR A 555 11.75 -15.00 32.62
N ILE A 556 10.44 -14.98 32.85
CA ILE A 556 9.75 -14.03 33.71
C ILE A 556 9.38 -14.70 35.04
N ASN A 557 9.75 -14.07 36.15
CA ASN A 557 9.23 -14.41 37.48
C ASN A 557 7.92 -13.64 37.73
N LEU A 558 6.80 -14.34 37.70
CA LEU A 558 5.46 -13.75 37.78
C LEU A 558 5.14 -13.09 39.14
N THR A 559 5.90 -13.39 40.19
CA THR A 559 5.73 -12.78 41.53
C THR A 559 6.73 -11.70 41.85
N SER A 560 7.72 -11.48 40.99
CA SER A 560 8.80 -10.50 41.23
C SER A 560 9.44 -10.04 39.92
N TRP A 561 8.62 -9.79 38.90
CA TRP A 561 9.05 -9.40 37.57
C TRP A 561 9.83 -8.08 37.59
N ASP A 562 9.45 -7.18 38.50
CA ASP A 562 10.07 -5.87 38.73
C ASP A 562 11.22 -5.88 39.75
N GLY A 563 11.58 -7.05 40.27
CA GLY A 563 12.57 -7.22 41.34
C GLY A 563 12.12 -6.77 42.73
N SER A 564 10.85 -6.39 42.91
CA SER A 564 10.31 -5.84 44.17
C SER A 564 9.23 -6.73 44.82
N GLY A 565 9.03 -7.95 44.31
CA GLY A 565 8.04 -8.89 44.84
C GLY A 565 6.58 -8.56 44.46
N ALA A 566 6.37 -7.77 43.40
CA ALA A 566 5.05 -7.51 42.85
C ALA A 566 4.63 -8.60 41.86
N ASN A 567 3.35 -8.99 41.92
CA ASN A 567 2.79 -9.90 40.93
C ASN A 567 2.65 -9.19 39.58
N LEU A 568 2.99 -9.90 38.50
CA LEU A 568 2.65 -9.50 37.15
C LEU A 568 1.17 -9.78 36.92
N THR A 569 0.47 -8.81 36.36
CA THR A 569 -0.98 -8.83 36.12
C THR A 569 -1.34 -8.63 34.65
N THR A 570 -0.47 -7.95 33.90
CA THR A 570 -0.64 -7.74 32.46
C THR A 570 0.71 -7.65 31.80
N LEU A 571 0.88 -8.36 30.69
CA LEU A 571 2.03 -8.24 29.81
C LEU A 571 1.57 -7.60 28.50
N LYS A 572 2.15 -6.46 28.15
CA LYS A 572 1.92 -5.71 26.91
C LYS A 572 2.94 -6.15 25.87
N ILE A 573 2.46 -6.68 24.75
CA ILE A 573 3.29 -7.20 23.66
C ILE A 573 2.89 -6.47 22.37
N PRO A 574 3.85 -5.97 21.56
CA PRO A 574 3.51 -5.27 20.33
C PRO A 574 2.77 -6.15 19.33
N ASP A 575 1.76 -5.58 18.70
CA ASP A 575 0.91 -6.24 17.70
C ASP A 575 0.96 -5.57 16.32
N GLY A 576 1.87 -4.61 16.15
CA GLY A 576 2.01 -3.77 14.97
C GLY A 576 1.39 -2.37 15.13
N ASP A 577 0.43 -2.19 16.04
CA ASP A 577 -0.33 -0.95 16.27
C ASP A 577 -0.48 -0.62 17.76
N GLY A 578 0.66 -0.60 18.45
CA GLY A 578 0.70 -0.42 19.89
C GLY A 578 0.96 -1.74 20.59
N TYR A 579 0.08 -2.12 21.51
CA TYR A 579 0.22 -3.32 22.32
C TYR A 579 -1.09 -4.07 22.48
N THR A 580 -1.03 -5.39 22.40
CA THR A 580 -2.06 -6.28 22.93
C THR A 580 -1.75 -6.63 24.39
N ASP A 581 -2.78 -6.53 25.24
CA ASP A 581 -2.71 -6.88 26.66
C ASP A 581 -2.94 -8.39 26.87
N VAL A 582 -1.94 -9.08 27.42
CA VAL A 582 -2.08 -10.45 27.92
C VAL A 582 -2.34 -10.42 29.42
N ALA A 583 -3.56 -10.77 29.82
CA ALA A 583 -3.94 -10.82 31.23
C ALA A 583 -3.26 -12.01 31.95
N ILE A 584 -2.68 -11.73 33.12
CA ILE A 584 -2.01 -12.70 33.99
C ILE A 584 -2.65 -12.65 35.37
N THR A 585 -3.14 -13.78 35.86
CA THR A 585 -3.80 -13.85 37.18
C THR A 585 -3.39 -15.08 37.95
N VAL A 586 -3.24 -14.95 39.26
CA VAL A 586 -3.00 -16.10 40.15
C VAL A 586 -4.31 -16.87 40.35
N GLY A 587 -4.26 -18.20 40.26
CA GLY A 587 -5.44 -19.06 40.33
C GLY A 587 -6.20 -18.96 41.67
N ALA A 588 -7.54 -18.94 41.60
CA ALA A 588 -8.45 -18.72 42.73
C ALA A 588 -8.39 -19.75 43.88
N ASN A 589 -7.65 -20.85 43.73
CA ASN A 589 -7.59 -21.94 44.70
C ASN A 589 -6.47 -21.80 45.76
N ASN A 590 -5.80 -20.64 45.87
CA ASN A 590 -4.65 -20.41 46.76
C ASN A 590 -3.48 -21.41 46.57
N LEU A 591 -3.45 -22.12 45.45
CA LEU A 591 -2.27 -22.86 45.02
C LEU A 591 -1.44 -21.87 44.20
N SER A 592 -0.45 -21.26 44.86
CA SER A 592 0.50 -20.27 44.30
C SER A 592 1.44 -20.85 43.24
N GLU A 593 0.96 -21.79 42.44
CA GLU A 593 1.69 -22.47 41.37
C GLU A 593 0.88 -22.48 40.08
N ILE A 594 -0.44 -22.25 40.15
CA ILE A 594 -1.33 -22.18 38.99
C ILE A 594 -1.57 -20.71 38.63
N TRP A 595 -1.20 -20.35 37.42
CA TRP A 595 -1.37 -19.02 36.84
C TRP A 595 -2.28 -19.11 35.61
N THR A 596 -3.20 -18.18 35.45
CA THR A 596 -3.99 -18.02 34.23
C THR A 596 -3.37 -16.92 33.39
N ILE A 597 -2.87 -17.27 32.21
CA ILE A 597 -2.20 -16.38 31.24
C ILE A 597 -3.02 -16.42 29.96
N GLY A 598 -3.51 -15.26 29.48
CA GLY A 598 -4.34 -15.19 28.27
C GLY A 598 -5.64 -16.01 28.36
N GLY A 599 -6.08 -16.36 29.57
CA GLY A 599 -7.21 -17.27 29.81
C GLY A 599 -6.84 -18.75 29.94
N ASN A 600 -5.59 -19.13 29.66
CA ASN A 600 -5.07 -20.48 29.81
C ASN A 600 -4.49 -20.72 31.21
N ALA A 601 -4.96 -21.75 31.91
CA ALA A 601 -4.45 -22.11 33.23
C ALA A 601 -3.22 -23.02 33.13
N LEU A 602 -2.07 -22.52 33.60
CA LEU A 602 -0.77 -23.16 33.58
C LEU A 602 -0.27 -23.45 35.00
N ASN A 603 0.19 -24.67 35.25
CA ASN A 603 0.89 -25.01 36.49
C ASN A 603 2.40 -24.82 36.31
N THR A 604 2.95 -23.75 36.89
CA THR A 604 4.36 -23.35 36.79
C THR A 604 5.34 -24.38 37.36
N SER A 605 4.90 -25.22 38.32
CA SER A 605 5.70 -26.33 38.86
C SER A 605 5.78 -27.54 37.93
N LEU A 606 5.05 -27.54 36.81
CA LEU A 606 5.09 -28.55 35.76
C LEU A 606 5.69 -27.96 34.49
N ILE A 607 5.93 -28.80 33.48
CA ILE A 607 6.26 -28.36 32.12
C ILE A 607 4.98 -28.39 31.29
N GLN A 608 4.52 -27.21 30.89
CA GLN A 608 3.30 -26.94 30.16
C GLN A 608 3.55 -25.76 29.20
N GLU A 609 2.67 -25.60 28.22
CA GLU A 609 2.73 -24.53 27.22
C GLU A 609 1.30 -24.02 26.96
N ALA A 610 1.16 -22.71 26.78
CA ALA A 610 0.00 -22.08 26.16
C ALA A 610 0.47 -21.10 25.08
N THR A 611 -0.24 -21.05 23.96
CA THR A 611 0.05 -20.12 22.86
C THR A 611 -1.00 -19.02 22.83
N GLU A 612 -0.54 -17.78 22.72
CA GLU A 612 -1.36 -16.59 22.57
C GLU A 612 -1.04 -15.91 21.22
N PRO A 613 -2.04 -15.69 20.35
CA PRO A 613 -1.85 -14.87 19.16
C PRO A 613 -1.85 -13.38 19.55
N ILE A 614 -0.87 -12.63 19.03
CA ILE A 614 -0.70 -11.19 19.26
C ILE A 614 -0.45 -10.53 17.91
N GLY A 615 -1.39 -9.71 17.44
CA GLY A 615 -1.40 -9.26 16.04
C GLY A 615 -1.37 -10.48 15.10
N GLN A 616 -0.41 -10.47 14.16
CA GLN A 616 -0.15 -11.58 13.22
C GLN A 616 0.92 -12.58 13.73
N LEU A 617 1.42 -12.41 14.96
CA LEU A 617 2.45 -13.26 15.56
C LEU A 617 1.84 -14.21 16.60
N ASN A 618 2.60 -15.27 16.93
CA ASN A 618 2.21 -16.24 17.96
C ASN A 618 3.29 -16.33 19.03
N TYR A 619 2.90 -16.19 20.30
CA TYR A 619 3.79 -16.29 21.45
C TYR A 619 3.43 -17.49 22.33
N ALA A 620 4.43 -18.27 22.73
CA ALA A 620 4.29 -19.42 23.61
C ALA A 620 4.75 -19.08 25.04
N PHE A 621 3.86 -19.25 26.01
CA PHE A 621 4.17 -19.20 27.44
C PHE A 621 4.48 -20.61 27.93
N ASN A 622 5.77 -20.91 28.11
CA ASN A 622 6.25 -22.21 28.53
C ASN A 622 6.59 -22.17 30.02
N THR A 623 5.97 -23.03 30.83
CA THR A 623 6.35 -23.15 32.24
C THR A 623 7.68 -23.89 32.38
N THR A 624 8.53 -23.44 33.30
CA THR A 624 9.90 -23.96 33.44
C THR A 624 10.01 -25.14 34.42
N GLY A 625 8.91 -25.50 35.10
CA GLY A 625 8.92 -26.42 36.24
C GLY A 625 9.43 -25.76 37.52
N VAL A 626 9.79 -24.48 37.46
CA VAL A 626 10.09 -23.63 38.61
C VAL A 626 8.85 -22.83 38.98
N ARG A 627 8.49 -22.85 40.26
CA ARG A 627 7.32 -22.14 40.76
C ARG A 627 7.35 -20.66 40.36
N ASP A 628 6.20 -20.16 39.89
CA ASP A 628 5.97 -18.77 39.51
C ASP A 628 6.81 -18.29 38.31
N GLN A 629 7.38 -19.20 37.52
CA GLN A 629 8.24 -18.85 36.39
C GLN A 629 7.69 -19.39 35.06
N VAL A 630 7.75 -18.53 34.04
CA VAL A 630 7.45 -18.86 32.65
C VAL A 630 8.55 -18.32 31.74
N THR A 631 8.81 -18.99 30.64
CA THR A 631 9.61 -18.47 29.53
C THR A 631 8.68 -18.13 28.38
N LEU A 632 8.75 -16.90 27.90
CA LEU A 632 8.04 -16.43 26.72
C LEU A 632 8.90 -16.69 25.48
N TYR A 633 8.33 -17.39 24.51
CA TYR A 633 8.93 -17.61 23.20
C TYR A 633 8.06 -16.97 22.11
N LEU A 634 8.67 -16.29 21.15
CA LEU A 634 8.08 -16.11 19.83
C LEU A 634 8.09 -17.45 19.10
N ARG A 635 7.07 -17.72 18.30
CA ARG A 635 7.01 -18.93 17.45
C ARG A 635 7.33 -18.57 16.01
N THR A 636 7.82 -19.55 15.25
CA THR A 636 7.94 -19.44 13.79
C THR A 636 6.59 -19.09 13.19
N VAL A 637 6.56 -18.48 12.00
CA VAL A 637 5.31 -18.06 11.35
C VAL A 637 4.37 -19.25 11.12
N ALA A 638 4.92 -20.41 10.77
CA ALA A 638 4.17 -21.66 10.61
C ALA A 638 3.58 -22.19 11.95
N ASN A 639 3.91 -21.55 13.07
CA ASN A 639 3.48 -21.89 14.43
C ASN A 639 3.90 -23.31 14.87
N THR A 640 4.96 -23.85 14.29
CA THR A 640 5.40 -25.24 14.51
C THR A 640 6.42 -25.39 15.63
N SER A 641 7.18 -24.33 15.92
CA SER A 641 8.31 -24.36 16.86
C SER A 641 8.54 -23.00 17.51
N ASN A 642 9.18 -23.02 18.67
CA ASN A 642 9.63 -21.82 19.37
C ASN A 642 10.95 -21.33 18.78
N ILE A 643 11.08 -20.02 18.62
CA ILE A 643 12.33 -19.34 18.25
C ILE A 643 13.13 -19.17 19.53
N ILE A 644 14.21 -19.94 19.65
CA ILE A 644 15.00 -20.07 20.89
C ILE A 644 16.26 -19.19 20.91
N ARG A 645 16.46 -18.37 19.88
CA ARG A 645 17.63 -17.50 19.69
C ARG A 645 17.17 -16.05 19.55
N PRO A 646 18.09 -15.08 19.68
CA PRO A 646 17.80 -13.71 19.29
C PRO A 646 17.30 -13.64 17.86
N ALA A 647 16.27 -12.81 17.62
CA ALA A 647 15.71 -12.53 16.31
C ALA A 647 15.37 -11.03 16.18
N ILE A 648 15.15 -10.58 14.95
CA ILE A 648 14.53 -9.28 14.69
C ILE A 648 13.12 -9.49 14.19
N VAL A 649 12.16 -8.80 14.80
CA VAL A 649 10.78 -8.71 14.34
C VAL A 649 10.60 -7.38 13.63
N ILE A 650 10.02 -7.37 12.44
CA ILE A 650 9.74 -6.15 11.67
C ILE A 650 8.24 -6.13 11.40
N PHE A 651 7.50 -5.19 11.99
CA PHE A 651 6.11 -4.96 11.61
C PHE A 651 6.06 -4.03 10.42
N GLU A 652 5.28 -4.43 9.43
CA GLU A 652 4.88 -3.57 8.32
C GLU A 652 3.78 -2.61 8.76
N GLU A 653 3.52 -1.60 7.94
CA GLU A 653 2.36 -0.74 8.14
C GLU A 653 1.06 -1.47 7.75
N LYS A 654 -0.05 -0.80 8.06
CA LYS A 654 -1.39 -1.35 7.89
C LYS A 654 -1.75 -1.55 6.42
N ASP A 655 -2.00 -2.79 6.02
CA ASP A 655 -2.38 -3.17 4.66
C ASP A 655 -3.84 -2.80 4.30
N ASP A 656 -4.22 -3.07 3.05
CA ASP A 656 -5.57 -2.88 2.51
C ASP A 656 -6.66 -3.71 3.21
N ASN A 657 -6.26 -4.78 3.92
CA ASN A 657 -7.13 -5.59 4.77
C ASN A 657 -7.18 -5.11 6.23
N ASN A 658 -6.52 -3.99 6.55
CA ASN A 658 -6.38 -3.43 7.88
C ASN A 658 -5.54 -4.28 8.84
N GLU A 659 -4.62 -5.10 8.32
CA GLU A 659 -3.73 -5.95 9.09
C GLU A 659 -2.30 -5.37 9.14
N TYR A 660 -1.64 -5.54 10.28
CA TYR A 660 -0.21 -5.24 10.43
C TYR A 660 0.56 -6.55 10.30
N GLN A 661 1.03 -6.85 9.09
CA GLN A 661 1.87 -8.02 8.84
C GLN A 661 3.26 -7.84 9.46
N ALA A 662 3.98 -8.93 9.61
CA ALA A 662 5.32 -8.91 10.18
C ALA A 662 6.27 -9.85 9.45
N LEU A 663 7.56 -9.52 9.55
CA LEU A 663 8.68 -10.38 9.19
C LEU A 663 9.46 -10.78 10.45
N ILE A 664 9.92 -12.02 10.48
CA ILE A 664 10.82 -12.53 11.52
C ILE A 664 12.15 -12.90 10.85
N VAL A 665 13.24 -12.27 11.31
CA VAL A 665 14.61 -12.56 10.86
C VAL A 665 15.27 -13.47 11.88
N GLU A 666 15.45 -14.75 11.51
CA GLU A 666 16.01 -15.78 12.38
C GLU A 666 17.50 -16.00 12.10
N LEU A 667 18.23 -16.42 13.14
CA LEU A 667 19.67 -16.65 13.11
C LEU A 667 20.04 -18.13 13.23
N GLU A 668 21.05 -18.54 12.48
CA GLU A 668 21.72 -19.84 12.65
C GLU A 668 22.94 -19.75 13.58
N ASP A 669 23.26 -20.85 14.25
CA ASP A 669 24.40 -20.98 15.16
C ASP A 669 25.74 -21.26 14.45
N GLY A 670 25.74 -21.31 13.11
CA GLY A 670 26.83 -21.80 12.27
C GLY A 670 26.69 -23.29 11.98
N ALA A 671 26.93 -23.71 10.74
CA ALA A 671 26.69 -25.09 10.30
C ALA A 671 27.61 -26.13 11.01
N THR A 672 28.77 -25.71 11.51
CA THR A 672 29.75 -26.48 12.28
C THR A 672 30.42 -25.60 13.35
N GLY A 673 31.17 -26.22 14.28
CA GLY A 673 31.86 -25.48 15.35
C GLY A 673 33.01 -24.56 14.90
N ASP A 674 33.36 -24.58 13.61
CA ASP A 674 34.32 -23.66 12.97
C ASP A 674 33.62 -22.59 12.10
N ASP A 675 32.28 -22.64 11.97
CA ASP A 675 31.50 -21.74 11.10
C ASP A 675 30.95 -20.54 11.88
N GLY A 676 30.92 -19.38 11.22
CA GLY A 676 30.36 -18.17 11.80
C GLY A 676 28.83 -18.18 11.89
N ILE A 677 28.25 -17.20 12.58
CA ILE A 677 26.80 -17.01 12.64
C ILE A 677 26.30 -16.20 11.44
N GLY A 678 25.03 -16.43 11.07
CA GLY A 678 24.40 -15.79 9.92
C GLY A 678 22.88 -15.91 9.95
N ILE A 679 22.24 -15.47 8.86
CA ILE A 679 20.78 -15.60 8.67
C ILE A 679 20.40 -17.06 8.40
N ASP A 680 19.47 -17.59 9.18
CA ASP A 680 18.82 -18.88 8.89
C ASP A 680 17.68 -18.67 7.88
N SER A 681 16.72 -17.82 8.24
CA SER A 681 15.52 -17.54 7.46
C SER A 681 15.05 -16.10 7.66
N VAL A 682 14.21 -15.65 6.72
CA VAL A 682 13.33 -14.49 6.93
C VAL A 682 11.91 -14.96 6.59
N GLU A 683 11.04 -14.97 7.59
CA GLU A 683 9.66 -15.47 7.48
C GLU A 683 8.66 -14.32 7.52
N ASP A 684 7.72 -14.26 6.57
CA ASP A 684 6.64 -13.26 6.53
C ASP A 684 5.31 -13.88 6.98
N THR A 685 4.53 -13.16 7.79
CA THR A 685 3.25 -13.63 8.33
C THR A 685 2.16 -13.77 7.29
N TRP A 686 2.18 -12.92 6.26
CA TRP A 686 1.14 -12.91 5.24
C TRP A 686 1.08 -14.22 4.45
N SER A 687 2.19 -14.63 3.82
CA SER A 687 2.20 -15.84 3.02
C SER A 687 2.35 -17.09 3.86
N GLY A 688 2.69 -16.96 5.14
CA GLY A 688 3.12 -18.09 5.97
C GLY A 688 4.47 -18.64 5.53
N ALA A 689 5.36 -17.76 5.05
CA ALA A 689 6.65 -18.09 4.46
C ALA A 689 6.59 -19.10 3.29
N LEU A 690 5.53 -19.07 2.48
CA LEU A 690 5.36 -19.99 1.35
C LEU A 690 6.47 -19.80 0.29
N SER A 691 7.03 -20.92 -0.18
CA SER A 691 8.12 -20.90 -1.15
C SER A 691 7.73 -20.36 -2.53
N THR A 692 6.44 -20.24 -2.85
CA THR A 692 5.97 -19.70 -4.14
C THR A 692 6.29 -18.22 -4.33
N TRP A 693 6.54 -17.49 -3.24
CA TRP A 693 6.87 -16.06 -3.25
C TRP A 693 8.38 -15.81 -3.14
N SER A 694 9.19 -16.87 -3.12
CA SER A 694 10.64 -16.82 -2.97
C SER A 694 11.33 -17.55 -4.12
N ALA A 695 12.37 -16.95 -4.68
CA ALA A 695 13.19 -17.59 -5.70
C ALA A 695 14.64 -17.09 -5.69
N SER A 696 15.58 -17.99 -5.97
CA SER A 696 16.98 -17.61 -6.21
C SER A 696 17.12 -16.83 -7.51
N MET A 697 17.88 -15.75 -7.53
CA MET A 697 18.09 -14.95 -8.74
C MET A 697 18.74 -15.78 -9.85
N ALA A 698 18.34 -15.55 -11.10
CA ALA A 698 18.96 -16.16 -12.26
C ALA A 698 20.34 -15.52 -12.56
N SER A 699 20.48 -14.22 -12.30
CA SER A 699 21.75 -13.49 -12.45
C SER A 699 22.79 -13.88 -11.39
N ASP A 700 22.33 -14.30 -10.20
CA ASP A 700 23.17 -14.68 -9.07
C ASP A 700 22.44 -15.73 -8.20
N SER A 701 22.75 -16.99 -8.43
CA SER A 701 22.09 -18.10 -7.74
C SER A 701 22.38 -18.15 -6.23
N LYS A 702 23.31 -17.34 -5.73
CA LYS A 702 23.60 -17.24 -4.29
C LYS A 702 22.71 -16.23 -3.57
N LYS A 703 21.87 -15.51 -4.32
CA LYS A 703 20.91 -14.55 -3.77
C LYS A 703 19.51 -15.09 -3.96
N THR A 704 18.72 -15.07 -2.90
CA THR A 704 17.30 -15.44 -2.93
C THR A 704 16.47 -14.22 -2.58
N LYS A 705 15.52 -13.88 -3.46
CA LYS A 705 14.56 -12.81 -3.22
C LYS A 705 13.20 -13.35 -2.87
N ARG A 706 12.50 -12.65 -1.98
CA ARG A 706 11.08 -12.82 -1.67
C ARG A 706 10.40 -11.46 -1.72
N GLY A 707 9.19 -11.41 -2.28
CA GLY A 707 8.29 -10.24 -2.19
C GLY A 707 6.99 -10.61 -1.48
N ASP A 708 6.39 -9.67 -0.76
CA ASP A 708 5.07 -9.83 -0.11
C ASP A 708 3.99 -8.88 -0.67
N LEU A 709 2.80 -8.84 -0.04
CA LEU A 709 1.70 -7.98 -0.48
C LEU A 709 1.83 -6.52 -0.13
N TRP A 710 2.54 -6.20 0.96
CA TRP A 710 2.84 -4.81 1.24
C TRP A 710 3.73 -4.23 0.14
N GLY A 711 4.57 -5.11 -0.42
CA GLY A 711 5.59 -4.79 -1.40
C GLY A 711 6.98 -4.89 -0.79
N THR A 712 7.14 -5.33 0.45
CA THR A 712 8.47 -5.53 1.03
C THR A 712 9.21 -6.63 0.25
N ILE A 713 10.49 -6.39 -0.02
CA ILE A 713 11.36 -7.29 -0.75
C ILE A 713 12.50 -7.68 0.17
N THR A 714 12.57 -8.95 0.52
CA THR A 714 13.70 -9.53 1.24
C THR A 714 14.67 -10.16 0.26
N THR A 715 15.96 -9.85 0.38
CA THR A 715 17.05 -10.51 -0.33
C THR A 715 17.97 -11.18 0.68
N ILE A 716 18.05 -12.51 0.67
CA ILE A 716 19.04 -13.29 1.43
C ILE A 716 20.24 -13.55 0.52
N ASP A 717 21.43 -13.15 0.96
CA ASP A 717 22.70 -13.35 0.27
C ASP A 717 23.50 -14.45 0.98
N SER A 718 23.64 -15.60 0.32
CA SER A 718 24.46 -16.73 0.74
C SER A 718 25.78 -16.80 -0.06
N SER A 719 26.32 -15.65 -0.46
CA SER A 719 27.62 -15.56 -1.13
C SER A 719 28.74 -16.18 -0.31
N ASP A 720 28.68 -15.90 0.99
CA ASP A 720 29.27 -16.69 2.05
C ASP A 720 28.22 -17.73 2.51
N SER A 721 28.53 -19.02 2.33
CA SER A 721 27.59 -20.09 2.66
C SER A 721 27.40 -20.27 4.16
N ASP A 722 28.39 -19.83 4.94
CA ASP A 722 28.49 -20.10 6.35
C ASP A 722 28.05 -18.87 7.15
N GLN A 723 28.00 -17.69 6.51
CA GLN A 723 27.57 -16.43 7.12
C GLN A 723 26.63 -15.64 6.19
N LYS A 724 25.37 -16.08 6.09
CA LYS A 724 24.38 -15.40 5.25
C LYS A 724 24.02 -14.02 5.79
N SER A 725 23.63 -13.11 4.90
CA SER A 725 23.09 -11.79 5.23
C SER A 725 21.70 -11.58 4.60
N ALA A 726 20.93 -10.64 5.12
CA ALA A 726 19.61 -10.28 4.60
C ALA A 726 19.47 -8.77 4.42
N THR A 727 18.90 -8.36 3.29
CA THR A 727 18.48 -6.98 3.02
C THR A 727 16.96 -6.96 2.88
N ILE A 728 16.27 -6.19 3.72
CA ILE A 728 14.82 -5.99 3.68
C ILE A 728 14.55 -4.58 3.17
N SER A 729 13.97 -4.47 1.98
CA SER A 729 13.55 -3.21 1.38
C SER A 729 12.04 -3.06 1.48
N TYR A 730 11.55 -1.96 2.05
CA TYR A 730 10.14 -1.77 2.34
C TYR A 730 9.67 -0.34 1.97
N PRO A 731 8.45 -0.19 1.45
CA PRO A 731 7.85 1.11 1.17
C PRO A 731 7.06 1.67 2.38
N ASP A 732 6.81 2.98 2.36
CA ASP A 732 5.98 3.74 3.33
C ASP A 732 4.46 3.69 2.99
N GLU A 733 4.13 3.06 1.85
CA GLU A 733 2.76 2.86 1.40
C GLU A 733 2.71 1.54 0.64
N GLN A 734 1.59 0.82 0.73
CA GLN A 734 1.40 -0.44 0.04
C GLN A 734 1.61 -0.30 -1.47
N VAL A 735 2.33 -1.24 -2.06
CA VAL A 735 2.60 -1.28 -3.50
C VAL A 735 1.36 -1.74 -4.26
N TYR A 736 1.02 -1.01 -5.32
CA TYR A 736 -0.02 -1.39 -6.27
C TYR A 736 0.41 -1.16 -7.72
N ALA A 737 -0.19 -1.91 -8.62
CA ALA A 737 0.08 -1.88 -10.04
C ALA A 737 -0.78 -0.86 -10.79
N GLN A 738 -0.16 -0.18 -11.76
CA GLN A 738 -0.82 0.80 -12.63
C GLN A 738 -0.98 0.19 -14.03
N LEU A 739 -2.13 -0.43 -14.26
CA LEU A 739 -2.47 -1.10 -15.50
C LEU A 739 -3.55 -0.35 -16.28
N TYR A 740 -3.42 -0.37 -17.61
CA TYR A 740 -4.31 0.35 -18.52
C TYR A 740 -4.63 -0.51 -19.73
N ILE A 741 -5.84 -0.37 -20.28
CA ILE A 741 -6.08 -0.68 -21.70
C ILE A 741 -6.08 0.65 -22.43
N ALA A 742 -5.30 0.77 -23.50
CA ALA A 742 -5.15 2.04 -24.20
C ALA A 742 -5.09 1.84 -25.72
N GLU A 743 -5.39 2.88 -26.48
CA GLU A 743 -5.05 2.90 -27.90
C GLU A 743 -3.54 2.66 -28.07
N GLU A 744 -3.14 2.05 -29.19
CA GLU A 744 -1.76 1.61 -29.39
C GLU A 744 -0.77 2.79 -29.35
N ALA A 745 -1.18 3.95 -29.87
CA ALA A 745 -0.40 5.17 -29.89
C ALA A 745 -0.32 5.90 -28.53
N ALA A 746 -1.09 5.47 -27.52
CA ALA A 746 -1.08 6.13 -26.22
C ALA A 746 0.29 5.98 -25.53
N SER A 747 0.78 7.09 -24.98
CA SER A 747 1.97 7.09 -24.13
C SER A 747 1.54 7.27 -22.68
N ILE A 748 1.95 6.30 -21.86
CA ILE A 748 1.61 6.19 -20.45
C ILE A 748 2.92 6.15 -19.67
N THR A 749 2.99 6.93 -18.60
CA THR A 749 4.11 6.88 -17.65
C THR A 749 3.52 6.64 -16.27
N ALA A 750 4.04 5.66 -15.54
CA ALA A 750 3.58 5.38 -14.18
C ALA A 750 3.66 6.64 -13.31
N GLY A 751 2.62 6.87 -12.53
CA GLY A 751 2.62 7.86 -11.47
C GLY A 751 3.43 7.31 -10.32
N ALA A 752 4.62 7.85 -10.09
CA ALA A 752 5.37 7.52 -8.88
C ALA A 752 4.74 8.25 -7.69
N THR A 753 4.43 7.53 -6.61
CA THR A 753 4.32 8.17 -5.30
C THR A 753 5.76 8.48 -4.88
N THR A 754 6.22 9.70 -5.18
CA THR A 754 7.37 10.23 -4.43
C THR A 754 6.91 10.27 -2.99
N SER A 755 7.57 9.56 -2.06
CA SER A 755 7.34 9.73 -0.61
C SER A 755 7.31 11.23 -0.36
N GLY A 756 6.11 11.78 -0.21
CA GLY A 756 5.95 13.16 0.13
C GLY A 756 6.55 13.24 1.51
N THR A 757 7.63 14.00 1.69
CA THR A 757 7.94 14.53 3.01
C THR A 757 6.61 15.07 3.55
N SER A 758 6.12 14.51 4.66
CA SER A 758 4.89 14.95 5.30
C SER A 758 4.89 16.47 5.25
N THR A 759 3.82 17.07 4.72
CA THR A 759 3.85 18.53 4.52
C THR A 759 4.02 19.11 5.93
N PRO A 760 5.15 19.76 6.25
CA PRO A 760 5.38 20.17 7.61
C PRO A 760 4.25 21.14 7.96
N LEU A 761 3.58 20.89 9.09
CA LEU A 761 2.52 21.71 9.66
C LEU A 761 2.97 23.19 9.78
N GLY A 762 4.30 23.39 9.80
CA GLY A 762 4.95 24.67 9.94
C GLY A 762 5.12 25.06 11.40
N GLU A 763 5.65 26.25 11.62
CA GLU A 763 5.70 26.84 12.96
C GLU A 763 4.30 27.36 13.31
N VAL A 764 3.52 26.54 14.03
CA VAL A 764 2.15 26.86 14.46
C VAL A 764 2.05 27.27 15.92
N LEU A 765 3.13 27.13 16.70
CA LEU A 765 3.17 27.57 18.09
C LEU A 765 3.34 29.09 18.16
N VAL A 766 2.41 29.77 18.82
CA VAL A 766 2.39 31.23 18.97
C VAL A 766 2.18 31.58 20.44
N LYS A 767 2.88 32.60 20.93
CA LYS A 767 2.64 33.09 22.29
C LYS A 767 1.32 33.83 22.35
N ASP A 768 0.65 33.80 23.49
CA ASP A 768 -0.59 34.54 23.72
C ASP A 768 -0.44 36.05 23.44
N SER A 769 0.71 36.64 23.81
CA SER A 769 1.08 38.02 23.48
C SER A 769 1.23 38.33 21.98
N GLU A 770 1.31 37.31 21.13
CA GLU A 770 1.49 37.39 19.68
C GLU A 770 0.26 36.91 18.89
N VAL A 771 -0.85 36.59 19.57
CA VAL A 771 -2.07 36.03 18.96
C VAL A 771 -2.60 36.85 17.78
N SER A 772 -2.39 38.17 17.77
CA SER A 772 -2.79 39.04 16.66
C SER A 772 -2.15 38.67 15.31
N SER A 773 -1.00 37.98 15.32
CA SER A 773 -0.31 37.53 14.11
C SER A 773 -1.05 36.39 13.39
N VAL A 774 -1.93 35.68 14.10
CA VAL A 774 -2.65 34.50 13.61
C VAL A 774 -4.17 34.63 13.68
N ALA A 775 -4.69 35.85 13.84
CA ALA A 775 -6.12 36.14 14.00
C ALA A 775 -7.01 35.74 12.80
N THR A 776 -6.43 35.28 11.68
CA THR A 776 -7.17 34.76 10.50
C THR A 776 -7.22 33.23 10.45
N LYS A 777 -6.62 32.53 11.41
CA LYS A 777 -6.51 31.06 11.51
C LYS A 777 -7.50 30.50 12.54
N ASN A 778 -7.84 29.22 12.47
CA ASN A 778 -8.45 28.56 13.64
C ASN A 778 -7.40 28.52 14.76
N LEU A 779 -7.82 28.76 16.00
CA LEU A 779 -6.91 28.80 17.15
C LEU A 779 -7.20 27.63 18.09
N ILE A 780 -6.15 26.96 18.56
CA ILE A 780 -6.22 26.10 19.74
C ILE A 780 -5.49 26.83 20.87
N ILE A 781 -6.21 27.22 21.91
CA ILE A 781 -5.70 28.05 23.00
C ILE A 781 -5.46 27.15 24.21
N ILE A 782 -4.20 27.01 24.63
CA ILE A 782 -3.80 26.15 25.73
C ILE A 782 -3.62 26.96 27.00
N GLY A 783 -4.30 26.51 28.06
CA GLY A 783 -4.21 27.09 29.40
C GLY A 783 -5.36 28.05 29.73
N GLY A 784 -5.61 28.22 31.03
CA GLY A 784 -6.73 29.03 31.54
C GLY A 784 -6.55 30.54 31.39
N SER A 785 -7.64 31.29 31.56
CA SER A 785 -7.71 32.76 31.45
C SER A 785 -6.75 33.53 32.37
N CYS A 786 -6.22 32.88 33.40
CA CYS A 786 -5.26 33.48 34.31
C CYS A 786 -3.86 33.65 33.70
N ILE A 787 -3.49 32.71 32.83
CA ILE A 787 -2.11 32.54 32.34
C ILE A 787 -2.00 32.68 30.82
N ASN A 788 -3.14 32.69 30.13
CA ASN A 788 -3.22 32.90 28.68
C ASN A 788 -4.21 34.05 28.39
N SER A 789 -3.68 35.17 27.90
CA SER A 789 -4.45 36.37 27.57
C SER A 789 -5.46 36.16 26.43
N ALA A 790 -5.19 35.22 25.51
CA ALA A 790 -6.16 34.83 24.49
C ALA A 790 -7.33 34.05 25.12
N ALA A 791 -7.06 33.15 26.07
CA ALA A 791 -8.12 32.46 26.82
C ALA A 791 -8.96 33.45 27.65
N ALA A 792 -8.32 34.46 28.27
CA ALA A 792 -9.02 35.52 29.00
C ALA A 792 -9.96 36.34 28.11
N SER A 793 -9.54 36.62 26.87
CA SER A 793 -10.35 37.35 25.89
C SER A 793 -11.57 36.55 25.42
N VAL A 794 -11.50 35.21 25.48
CA VAL A 794 -12.54 34.30 25.00
C VAL A 794 -13.50 33.87 26.13
N LEU A 795 -12.97 33.61 27.33
CA LEU A 795 -13.73 33.08 28.47
C LEU A 795 -14.10 34.15 29.52
N GLY A 796 -13.48 35.33 29.46
CA GLY A 796 -13.55 36.37 30.49
C GLY A 796 -12.30 36.39 31.39
N GLU A 797 -11.93 37.58 31.87
CA GLU A 797 -10.79 37.77 32.76
C GLU A 797 -11.05 37.20 34.15
N GLY A 798 -10.13 36.38 34.67
CA GLY A 798 -10.21 35.86 36.04
C GLY A 798 -9.39 34.60 36.29
N CYS A 799 -9.09 34.35 37.57
CA CYS A 799 -8.44 33.13 38.07
C CYS A 799 -9.25 32.57 39.25
N GLY A 800 -9.06 31.29 39.57
CA GLY A 800 -9.70 30.67 40.73
C GLY A 800 -11.23 30.76 40.66
N SER A 801 -11.87 31.35 41.67
CA SER A 801 -13.33 31.46 41.71
C SER A 801 -13.91 32.22 40.52
N ALA A 802 -13.20 33.22 40.00
CA ALA A 802 -13.67 33.96 38.82
C ALA A 802 -13.66 33.09 37.54
N PHE A 803 -12.70 32.17 37.41
CA PHE A 803 -12.69 31.19 36.32
C PHE A 803 -13.82 30.17 36.49
N THR A 804 -14.05 29.70 37.72
CA THR A 804 -15.19 28.81 38.03
C THR A 804 -16.53 29.49 37.76
N ASP A 805 -16.69 30.75 38.13
CA ASP A 805 -17.92 31.50 37.90
C ASP A 805 -18.18 31.70 36.39
N ALA A 806 -17.13 31.89 35.60
CA ALA A 806 -17.24 32.09 34.15
C ALA A 806 -17.46 30.78 33.36
N THR A 807 -16.91 29.66 33.83
CA THR A 807 -16.84 28.40 33.05
C THR A 807 -17.59 27.23 33.67
N GLY A 808 -17.91 27.29 34.96
CA GLY A 808 -18.44 26.16 35.72
C GLY A 808 -17.42 25.07 36.06
N VAL A 809 -16.13 25.35 35.87
CA VAL A 809 -15.00 24.43 36.09
C VAL A 809 -14.26 24.77 37.40
N GLY A 810 -14.18 23.81 38.32
CA GLY A 810 -13.50 23.91 39.61
C GLY A 810 -12.20 23.11 39.68
N SER A 811 -11.59 23.05 40.87
CA SER A 811 -10.36 22.27 41.12
C SER A 811 -10.55 20.79 40.78
N GLY A 812 -9.58 20.23 40.03
CA GLY A 812 -9.62 18.86 39.52
C GLY A 812 -10.49 18.67 38.27
N GLU A 813 -10.96 19.76 37.66
CA GLU A 813 -11.77 19.74 36.44
C GLU A 813 -11.08 20.53 35.31
N PHE A 814 -11.39 20.18 34.06
CA PHE A 814 -10.96 20.90 32.87
C PHE A 814 -12.12 21.25 31.93
N LEU A 815 -11.84 22.19 31.03
CA LEU A 815 -12.71 22.68 29.95
C LEU A 815 -12.08 22.40 28.58
N ILE A 816 -12.89 21.89 27.65
CA ILE A 816 -12.65 22.00 26.21
C ILE A 816 -13.84 22.73 25.60
N LYS A 817 -13.66 23.92 25.03
CA LYS A 817 -14.77 24.73 24.51
C LYS A 817 -14.45 25.39 23.18
N GLY A 818 -15.26 25.11 22.17
CA GLY A 818 -15.28 25.86 20.91
C GLY A 818 -15.97 27.21 21.06
N VAL A 819 -15.36 28.27 20.50
CA VAL A 819 -15.93 29.61 20.44
C VAL A 819 -15.77 30.16 19.02
N SER A 820 -16.88 30.27 18.30
CA SER A 820 -16.92 30.69 16.89
C SER A 820 -16.96 32.22 16.71
N ASP A 821 -17.48 32.94 17.71
CA ASP A 821 -17.56 34.42 17.73
C ASP A 821 -16.57 34.96 18.78
N SER A 822 -15.29 35.08 18.42
CA SER A 822 -14.23 35.56 19.32
C SER A 822 -13.60 36.87 18.85
N THR A 823 -12.99 37.63 19.76
CA THR A 823 -12.19 38.81 19.40
C THR A 823 -10.74 38.47 19.01
N VAL A 824 -10.32 37.22 19.21
CA VAL A 824 -8.93 36.77 18.98
C VAL A 824 -8.72 36.12 17.63
N THR A 825 -9.78 35.60 17.00
CA THR A 825 -9.77 35.12 15.62
C THR A 825 -11.12 35.34 14.93
N SER A 826 -11.09 35.50 13.60
CA SER A 826 -12.29 35.52 12.76
C SER A 826 -12.86 34.12 12.44
N LYS A 827 -12.24 33.05 12.96
CA LYS A 827 -12.67 31.65 12.82
C LYS A 827 -12.93 31.02 14.19
N LEU A 828 -12.77 29.70 14.32
CA LEU A 828 -12.98 28.99 15.58
C LEU A 828 -11.79 29.19 16.54
N ALA A 829 -12.06 29.50 17.80
CA ALA A 829 -11.12 29.38 18.91
C ALA A 829 -11.54 28.21 19.81
N LEU A 830 -10.73 27.15 19.88
CA LEU A 830 -10.93 26.03 20.78
C LEU A 830 -10.05 26.21 22.02
N VAL A 831 -10.68 26.45 23.17
CA VAL A 831 -9.97 26.61 24.44
C VAL A 831 -9.82 25.25 25.11
N VAL A 832 -8.59 24.90 25.47
CA VAL A 832 -8.20 23.67 26.18
C VAL A 832 -7.54 24.09 27.50
N ALA A 833 -8.30 24.07 28.59
CA ALA A 833 -7.88 24.68 29.85
C ALA A 833 -8.26 23.86 31.07
N GLY A 834 -7.32 23.63 31.97
CA GLY A 834 -7.56 23.11 33.31
C GLY A 834 -7.76 24.20 34.37
N TYR A 835 -8.40 23.86 35.49
CA TYR A 835 -8.36 24.72 36.68
C TYR A 835 -6.94 24.76 37.28
N GLU A 836 -6.25 23.61 37.29
CA GLU A 836 -4.84 23.49 37.63
C GLU A 836 -4.02 22.99 36.42
N SER A 837 -2.69 23.08 36.50
CA SER A 837 -1.81 22.66 35.39
C SER A 837 -1.97 21.18 35.04
N ALA A 838 -2.22 20.31 36.02
CA ALA A 838 -2.48 18.89 35.78
C ALA A 838 -3.80 18.66 35.03
N ASP A 839 -4.79 19.52 35.25
CA ASP A 839 -6.08 19.46 34.56
C ASP A 839 -5.95 19.87 33.09
N THR A 840 -5.05 20.83 32.76
CA THR A 840 -4.73 21.19 31.37
C THR A 840 -4.10 20.02 30.62
N VAL A 841 -3.23 19.23 31.28
CA VAL A 841 -2.67 18.00 30.71
C VAL A 841 -3.77 16.99 30.40
N ASN A 842 -4.71 16.79 31.33
CA ASN A 842 -5.86 15.92 31.09
C ASN A 842 -6.71 16.39 29.91
N ALA A 843 -6.96 17.69 29.80
CA ALA A 843 -7.73 18.28 28.69
C ALA A 843 -7.05 18.07 27.33
N ALA A 844 -5.75 18.32 27.24
CA ALA A 844 -4.99 18.15 26.01
C ALA A 844 -4.95 16.67 25.57
N LYS A 845 -4.72 15.75 26.52
CA LYS A 845 -4.75 14.31 26.25
C LYS A 845 -6.15 13.82 25.86
N TYR A 846 -7.21 14.34 26.47
CA TYR A 846 -8.58 14.02 26.09
C TYR A 846 -8.86 14.46 24.64
N LEU A 847 -8.47 15.69 24.26
CA LEU A 847 -8.65 16.20 22.90
C LEU A 847 -7.96 15.31 21.84
N GLN A 848 -6.77 14.80 22.14
CA GLN A 848 -5.99 13.98 21.21
C GLN A 848 -6.50 12.55 21.06
N THR A 849 -7.14 12.00 22.10
CA THR A 849 -7.48 10.56 22.18
C THR A 849 -8.98 10.27 22.08
N GLN A 850 -9.84 11.27 22.22
CA GLN A 850 -11.29 11.12 22.19
C GLN A 850 -11.92 11.90 21.03
N VAL A 851 -13.13 11.48 20.61
CA VAL A 851 -13.90 12.20 19.60
C VAL A 851 -14.52 13.45 20.24
N VAL A 852 -13.91 14.60 19.97
CA VAL A 852 -14.39 15.91 20.46
C VAL A 852 -15.03 16.69 19.32
N ASP A 853 -16.31 17.02 19.48
CA ASP A 853 -17.02 17.95 18.60
C ASP A 853 -16.56 19.38 18.93
N THR A 854 -15.84 19.99 18.00
CA THR A 854 -15.16 21.28 18.23
C THR A 854 -16.12 22.46 18.28
N ASP A 855 -17.41 22.27 17.94
CA ASP A 855 -18.47 23.26 18.09
C ASP A 855 -19.13 23.23 19.49
N LYS A 856 -18.72 22.28 20.35
CA LYS A 856 -19.33 22.06 21.67
C LYS A 856 -18.40 22.45 22.83
N ALA A 857 -18.95 22.37 24.03
CA ALA A 857 -18.23 22.55 25.28
C ALA A 857 -18.28 21.27 26.11
N TYR A 858 -17.15 20.91 26.73
CA TYR A 858 -16.98 19.71 27.52
C TYR A 858 -16.32 20.06 28.86
N LYS A 859 -16.82 19.43 29.92
CA LYS A 859 -16.20 19.45 31.24
C LYS A 859 -15.78 18.04 31.64
N GLY A 860 -14.51 17.85 31.97
CA GLY A 860 -13.97 16.56 32.38
C GLY A 860 -13.14 16.61 33.64
N THR A 861 -12.87 15.44 34.21
CA THR A 861 -12.05 15.25 35.41
C THR A 861 -10.84 14.36 35.16
N THR A 862 -10.83 13.62 34.04
CA THR A 862 -9.73 12.74 33.63
C THR A 862 -9.53 12.81 32.12
N SER A 863 -8.37 12.41 31.64
CA SER A 863 -8.04 12.37 30.20
C SER A 863 -8.92 11.43 29.35
N THR A 864 -9.83 10.66 29.96
CA THR A 864 -10.74 9.73 29.26
C THR A 864 -12.23 10.01 29.54
N THR A 865 -12.56 10.89 30.49
CA THR A 865 -13.95 11.12 30.92
C THR A 865 -14.27 12.61 30.93
N ALA A 866 -15.19 13.01 30.04
CA ALA A 866 -15.79 14.33 30.00
C ALA A 866 -17.29 14.26 29.70
N THR A 867 -18.01 15.29 30.14
CA THR A 867 -19.44 15.48 29.91
C THR A 867 -19.66 16.73 29.08
N GLU A 868 -20.51 16.65 28.06
CA GLU A 868 -20.93 17.80 27.27
C GLU A 868 -21.68 18.79 28.16
N ILE A 869 -21.27 20.05 28.14
CA ILE A 869 -21.94 21.16 28.81
C ILE A 869 -23.09 21.60 27.88
N VAL A 870 -24.31 21.20 28.22
CA VAL A 870 -25.51 21.70 27.53
C VAL A 870 -25.81 23.10 28.08
N GLU A 871 -25.39 24.14 27.36
CA GLU A 871 -25.80 25.50 27.71
C GLU A 871 -27.34 25.60 27.61
N ALA A 872 -27.98 26.05 28.69
CA ALA A 872 -29.41 26.34 28.67
C ALA A 872 -29.65 27.46 27.65
N THR A 873 -30.35 27.14 26.56
CA THR A 873 -30.77 28.13 25.57
C THR A 873 -31.59 29.21 26.27
N ALA A 874 -31.04 30.43 26.29
CA ALA A 874 -31.75 31.63 26.72
C ALA A 874 -32.61 32.19 25.58
#